data_AF-A0A940RIU8-F1
#
_entry.id   AF-A0A940RIU8-F1
#
_cell.length_a   1.000
_cell.length_b   1.000
_cell.length_c   1.000
_cell.angle_alpha   90.00
_cell.angle_beta   90.00
_cell.angle_gamma   90.00
#
_symmetry.space_group_name_H-M   'P 1'
#
loop_
_entity.id
_entity.type
_entity.pdbx_description
1 polymer ?
#
loop_
_entity_poly.entity_id
_entity_poly.type
_entity_poly.pdbx_seq_one_letter_code
_entity_poly.pdbx_strand_id
1 'polypeptide(L)'
;MAPSTDKKPAPALKSGRRGRKPRPIEDRPSALWSEWVDPESFAEALDLHMRRHGDTAYRLRKALCSKDATVNVTTLGTWRRGSKTPGDASSLRVLQRIEARYNLPPGYFRAKIPSTGKAVANHRLPKLSAPERRHLTWHLPHDFNRLPKAKQEEIVSWVRRVIISGSTDYRRYQAAAARQRFSVRFSCAPGGVVAERTSREAGLEPAFASGTAGAPEALNEEMASLLAFKTATLSALGVQRSGVWGQETASLKADHLGLLFGALSAPPDSEIRGAGVPAHQLTFALLVIPSVWDWYLEWRRAKRGFYTGWEIEMLMLCGALTREGVGWLRQNPQLGQRLSPISGLISEAEISEARADWSAACDVARRHALHRAKELSRLVTVHRDPFEPVLAILESESPLNEYRKITEEILRRAPNPRRYPVAAAEACRAFLMLRLGLHLGVRQKNLRQLLVCQCGSTPSSERRLEMLKCGEMRWSEREGVWEVFIPASAFKNSGSSYFSRQPFYLVLRDLGGLYDQIKLYLNKHRPRLLGTMPDPGTFFVKTVKASSKSAAYDQNTFYEAWRLAIQRYGIFNPYTGRGAIKGLLPHGPHNVRDVLATHVLKQTGSYEQASYAIQDTPETVAKHYGRFLPRDKAALAAQVLNKVWEDA
;
A
#
# COMPACT_ATOMS: atom_id res chain seq x y z
N MET A 1 1.53 78.79 -66.64
CA MET A 1 1.49 77.75 -67.70
C MET A 1 2.81 77.00 -67.64
N ALA A 2 2.78 75.80 -67.07
CA ALA A 2 3.94 74.99 -66.71
C ALA A 2 4.25 73.94 -67.80
N PRO A 3 5.50 73.45 -67.90
CA PRO A 3 6.05 72.87 -69.14
C PRO A 3 5.89 71.35 -69.26
N SER A 4 6.05 70.92 -70.53
CA SER A 4 6.30 69.56 -71.03
C SER A 4 7.21 68.72 -70.11
N THR A 5 6.80 67.47 -69.84
CA THR A 5 7.67 66.43 -69.30
C THR A 5 7.52 65.14 -70.10
N ASP A 6 8.58 64.82 -70.84
CA ASP A 6 8.89 63.50 -71.41
C ASP A 6 8.86 62.41 -70.32
N LYS A 7 8.14 61.31 -70.58
CA LYS A 7 8.29 60.06 -69.82
C LYS A 7 8.84 58.96 -70.71
N LYS A 8 10.14 58.70 -70.56
CA LYS A 8 10.83 57.47 -70.99
C LYS A 8 10.14 56.22 -70.38
N PRO A 9 10.08 55.08 -71.09
CA PRO A 9 9.59 53.83 -70.53
C PRO A 9 10.58 53.27 -69.50
N ALA A 10 10.04 52.83 -68.36
CA ALA A 10 10.80 52.18 -67.29
C ALA A 10 11.28 50.78 -67.71
N PRO A 11 12.46 50.33 -67.25
CA PRO A 11 13.02 49.04 -67.63
C PRO A 11 12.28 47.88 -66.98
N ALA A 12 12.14 46.78 -67.73
CA ALA A 12 11.51 45.54 -67.29
C ALA A 12 12.15 44.99 -66.01
N LEU A 13 11.31 44.78 -64.98
CA LEU A 13 11.68 44.09 -63.75
C LEU A 13 12.15 42.66 -64.07
N LYS A 14 13.44 42.41 -63.85
CA LYS A 14 14.05 41.08 -63.90
C LYS A 14 13.28 40.13 -62.97
N SER A 15 12.67 39.11 -63.55
CA SER A 15 12.01 38.03 -62.80
C SER A 15 12.98 37.42 -61.78
N GLY A 16 12.57 37.38 -60.52
CA GLY A 16 13.35 36.79 -59.43
C GLY A 16 13.64 35.31 -59.70
N ARG A 17 14.90 34.91 -59.45
CA ARG A 17 15.35 33.50 -59.51
C ARG A 17 14.33 32.59 -58.83
N ARG A 18 13.66 31.73 -59.59
CA ARG A 18 12.81 30.65 -59.06
C ARG A 18 13.65 29.82 -58.09
N GLY A 19 13.25 29.81 -56.82
CA GLY A 19 13.90 29.01 -55.78
C GLY A 19 13.99 27.53 -56.20
N ARG A 20 15.05 26.86 -55.74
CA ARG A 20 15.34 25.44 -56.02
C ARG A 20 14.09 24.59 -55.75
N LYS A 21 13.66 23.78 -56.73
CA LYS A 21 12.49 22.89 -56.60
C LYS A 21 12.59 22.07 -55.29
N PRO A 22 11.50 21.95 -54.50
CA PRO A 22 11.52 21.19 -53.26
C PRO A 22 11.94 19.74 -53.54
N ARG A 23 12.90 19.22 -52.76
CA ARG A 23 13.30 17.81 -52.87
C ARG A 23 12.08 16.89 -52.65
N PRO A 24 11.92 15.82 -53.44
CA PRO A 24 10.86 14.85 -53.23
C PRO A 24 10.91 14.27 -51.80
N ILE A 25 9.75 13.87 -51.31
CA ILE A 25 9.61 13.26 -49.98
C ILE A 25 9.63 11.76 -50.20
N GLU A 26 10.83 11.18 -50.06
CA GLU A 26 11.02 9.73 -50.04
C GLU A 26 10.42 9.16 -48.77
N ASP A 27 9.85 7.97 -48.85
CA ASP A 27 9.18 7.29 -47.75
C ASP A 27 10.16 6.67 -46.74
N ARG A 28 11.30 6.19 -47.25
CA ARG A 28 12.45 5.66 -46.49
C ARG A 28 13.74 6.29 -47.04
N PRO A 29 14.17 7.45 -46.53
CA PRO A 29 15.36 8.13 -47.03
C PRO A 29 16.62 7.34 -46.67
N SER A 30 17.55 7.21 -47.61
CA SER A 30 18.87 6.64 -47.32
C SER A 30 19.63 7.51 -46.31
N ALA A 31 20.41 6.87 -45.42
CA ALA A 31 21.26 7.61 -44.50
C ALA A 31 22.38 8.33 -45.25
N LEU A 32 22.63 9.60 -44.93
CA LEU A 32 23.73 10.40 -45.47
C LEU A 32 25.11 9.90 -44.98
N TRP A 33 25.14 9.20 -43.85
CA TRP A 33 26.32 8.52 -43.31
C TRP A 33 25.92 7.26 -42.53
N SER A 34 26.80 6.25 -42.52
CA SER A 34 26.53 4.91 -41.99
C SER A 34 26.92 4.72 -40.53
N GLU A 35 27.93 5.42 -40.02
CA GLU A 35 28.44 5.24 -38.65
C GLU A 35 27.89 6.30 -37.70
N TRP A 36 27.39 5.89 -36.53
CA TRP A 36 26.92 6.83 -35.51
C TRP A 36 27.11 6.26 -34.10
N VAL A 37 27.30 7.16 -33.13
CA VAL A 37 27.25 6.84 -31.70
C VAL A 37 25.82 7.02 -31.22
N ASP A 38 25.28 6.00 -30.55
CA ASP A 38 23.90 6.01 -30.09
C ASP A 38 23.73 6.93 -28.86
N PRO A 39 23.00 8.08 -28.96
CA PRO A 39 22.84 8.99 -27.84
C PRO A 39 21.92 8.41 -26.76
N GLU A 40 22.15 8.72 -25.49
CA GLU A 40 21.30 8.24 -24.40
C GLU A 40 19.91 8.87 -24.41
N SER A 41 19.82 10.17 -24.76
CA SER A 41 18.56 10.91 -24.66
C SER A 41 17.71 10.84 -25.94
N PHE A 42 16.38 10.80 -25.78
CA PHE A 42 15.45 10.85 -26.92
C PHE A 42 15.66 12.09 -27.82
N ALA A 43 15.96 13.25 -27.22
CA ALA A 43 16.10 14.48 -27.97
C ALA A 43 17.31 14.45 -28.91
N GLU A 44 18.46 14.01 -28.38
CA GLU A 44 19.70 13.86 -29.15
C GLU A 44 19.57 12.75 -30.19
N ALA A 45 18.95 11.62 -29.86
CA ALA A 45 18.70 10.54 -30.81
C ALA A 45 17.78 10.99 -31.95
N LEU A 46 16.71 11.74 -31.66
CA LEU A 46 15.82 12.28 -32.69
C LEU A 46 16.55 13.30 -33.57
N ASP A 47 17.34 14.19 -32.97
CA ASP A 47 18.15 15.16 -33.72
C ASP A 47 19.17 14.47 -34.63
N LEU A 48 19.90 13.48 -34.10
CA LEU A 48 20.87 12.67 -34.83
C LEU A 48 20.23 12.03 -36.07
N HIS A 49 19.15 11.27 -35.90
CA HIS A 49 18.53 10.55 -37.03
C HIS A 49 17.84 11.50 -38.01
N MET A 50 17.27 12.61 -37.56
CA MET A 50 16.78 13.65 -38.47
C MET A 50 17.90 14.23 -39.34
N ARG A 51 19.07 14.53 -38.75
CA ARG A 51 20.24 15.03 -39.51
C ARG A 51 20.78 13.94 -40.44
N ARG A 52 20.92 12.71 -39.95
CA ARG A 52 21.42 11.55 -40.69
C ARG A 52 20.63 11.26 -41.95
N HIS A 53 19.32 11.51 -41.94
CA HIS A 53 18.45 11.30 -43.09
C HIS A 53 18.07 12.60 -43.83
N GLY A 54 18.72 13.73 -43.51
CA GLY A 54 18.49 15.02 -44.18
C GLY A 54 17.08 15.60 -43.97
N ASP A 55 16.40 15.19 -42.90
CA ASP A 55 15.03 15.58 -42.58
C ASP A 55 15.01 16.80 -41.65
N THR A 56 14.32 17.85 -42.10
CA THR A 56 13.93 18.96 -41.21
C THR A 56 12.60 18.63 -40.53
N ALA A 57 12.24 19.32 -39.45
CA ALA A 57 10.94 19.12 -38.79
C ALA A 57 9.76 19.30 -39.75
N TYR A 58 9.89 20.18 -40.76
CA TYR A 58 8.89 20.36 -41.81
C TYR A 58 8.83 19.17 -42.77
N ARG A 59 9.98 18.67 -43.26
CA ARG A 59 10.04 17.51 -44.17
C ARG A 59 9.53 16.25 -43.49
N LEU A 60 9.99 16.01 -42.25
CA LEU A 60 9.54 14.88 -41.45
C LEU A 60 8.03 14.93 -41.20
N ARG A 61 7.47 16.10 -40.83
CA ARG A 61 6.02 16.25 -40.71
C ARG A 61 5.31 15.89 -42.02
N LYS A 62 5.75 16.46 -43.14
CA LYS A 62 5.07 16.27 -44.43
C LYS A 62 5.10 14.79 -44.86
N ALA A 63 6.20 14.08 -44.58
CA ALA A 63 6.28 12.63 -44.74
C ALA A 63 5.28 11.88 -43.84
N LEU A 64 5.17 12.25 -42.56
CA LEU A 64 4.28 11.59 -41.61
C LEU A 64 2.78 11.86 -41.85
N CYS A 65 2.42 13.07 -42.30
CA CYS A 65 1.04 13.46 -42.58
C CYS A 65 0.45 12.75 -43.80
N SER A 66 1.28 12.29 -44.74
CA SER A 66 0.81 11.51 -45.90
C SER A 66 0.19 10.15 -45.52
N LYS A 67 0.30 9.73 -44.25
CA LYS A 67 -0.10 8.40 -43.76
C LYS A 67 -1.06 8.40 -42.56
N ASP A 68 -1.85 9.45 -42.32
CA ASP A 68 -2.79 9.58 -41.16
C ASP A 68 -2.17 9.79 -39.76
N ALA A 69 -0.93 10.30 -39.66
CA ALA A 69 -0.39 10.79 -38.38
C ALA A 69 -0.41 12.32 -38.34
N THR A 70 -1.24 12.89 -37.49
CA THR A 70 -1.24 14.33 -37.22
C THR A 70 -0.19 14.65 -36.16
N VAL A 71 0.93 15.26 -36.59
CA VAL A 71 1.93 15.86 -35.69
C VAL A 71 2.29 17.25 -36.21
N ASN A 72 2.44 18.22 -35.32
CA ASN A 72 2.79 19.59 -35.70
C ASN A 72 4.31 19.76 -35.82
N VAL A 73 4.77 20.62 -36.74
CA VAL A 73 6.20 20.96 -36.90
C VAL A 73 6.78 21.45 -35.56
N THR A 74 6.03 22.28 -34.84
CA THR A 74 6.40 22.80 -33.52
C THR A 74 6.62 21.67 -32.51
N THR A 75 5.80 20.60 -32.57
CA THR A 75 5.93 19.44 -31.67
C THR A 75 7.24 18.70 -31.93
N LEU A 76 7.55 18.40 -33.19
CA LEU A 76 8.82 17.79 -33.58
C LEU A 76 10.02 18.69 -33.19
N GLY A 77 9.90 20.00 -33.35
CA GLY A 77 10.92 20.96 -32.92
C GLY A 77 11.14 20.96 -31.39
N THR A 78 10.07 20.90 -30.59
CA THR A 78 10.18 20.81 -29.13
C THR A 78 10.73 19.46 -28.65
N TRP A 79 10.45 18.37 -29.37
CA TRP A 79 11.03 17.05 -29.10
C TRP A 79 12.52 17.01 -29.38
N ARG A 80 12.92 17.55 -30.53
CA ARG A 80 14.32 17.66 -30.96
C ARG A 80 15.18 18.49 -30.01
N ARG A 81 14.64 19.58 -29.45
CA ARG A 81 15.31 20.40 -28.41
C ARG A 81 15.20 19.83 -27.01
N GLY A 82 14.46 18.74 -26.83
CA GLY A 82 14.21 18.15 -25.52
C GLY A 82 13.31 18.96 -24.59
N SER A 83 12.61 20.01 -25.04
CA SER A 83 11.72 20.77 -24.14
C SER A 83 10.42 20.04 -23.83
N LYS A 84 9.98 19.13 -24.71
CA LYS A 84 8.86 18.21 -24.49
C LYS A 84 9.24 16.80 -24.93
N THR A 85 8.54 15.80 -24.40
CA THR A 85 8.68 14.39 -24.83
C THR A 85 7.32 13.79 -25.20
N PRO A 86 7.27 12.85 -26.15
CA PRO A 86 6.08 12.06 -26.44
C PRO A 86 5.56 11.34 -25.19
N GLY A 87 4.24 11.28 -24.98
CA GLY A 87 3.66 10.75 -23.74
C GLY A 87 2.24 10.18 -23.84
N ASP A 88 1.50 10.51 -24.89
CA ASP A 88 0.19 9.92 -25.18
C ASP A 88 0.28 8.85 -26.28
N ALA A 89 -0.77 8.04 -26.41
CA ALA A 89 -0.82 6.99 -27.43
C ALA A 89 -0.65 7.53 -28.88
N SER A 90 -1.02 8.79 -29.15
CA SER A 90 -0.90 9.36 -30.49
C SER A 90 0.56 9.67 -30.85
N SER A 91 1.25 10.38 -29.96
CA SER A 91 2.65 10.75 -30.06
C SER A 91 3.56 9.52 -30.09
N LEU A 92 3.26 8.45 -29.35
CA LEU A 92 4.01 7.20 -29.43
C LEU A 92 3.88 6.49 -30.78
N ARG A 93 2.71 6.59 -31.44
CA ARG A 93 2.53 6.09 -32.82
C ARG A 93 3.35 6.89 -33.84
N VAL A 94 3.49 8.19 -33.62
CA VAL A 94 4.35 9.03 -34.46
C VAL A 94 5.79 8.52 -34.40
N LEU A 95 6.30 8.17 -33.22
CA LEU A 95 7.64 7.62 -33.08
C LEU A 95 7.86 6.31 -33.83
N GLN A 96 6.93 5.36 -33.71
CA GLN A 96 7.02 4.08 -34.42
C GLN A 96 7.15 4.28 -35.94
N ARG A 97 6.51 5.33 -36.48
CA ARG A 97 6.63 5.68 -37.90
C ARG A 97 7.96 6.33 -38.24
N ILE A 98 8.49 7.16 -37.35
CA ILE A 98 9.83 7.73 -37.51
C ILE A 98 10.87 6.59 -37.46
N GLU A 99 10.72 5.62 -36.56
CA GLU A 99 11.57 4.41 -36.49
C GLU A 99 11.52 3.62 -37.80
N ALA A 100 10.32 3.31 -38.30
CA ALA A 100 10.13 2.59 -39.56
C ALA A 100 10.65 3.36 -40.79
N ARG A 101 10.61 4.70 -40.76
CA ARG A 101 11.15 5.58 -41.81
C ARG A 101 12.68 5.52 -41.86
N TYR A 102 13.32 5.53 -40.70
CA TYR A 102 14.78 5.53 -40.57
C TYR A 102 15.39 4.14 -40.42
N ASN A 103 14.59 3.08 -40.58
CA ASN A 103 14.99 1.69 -40.40
C ASN A 103 15.64 1.40 -39.02
N LEU A 104 15.08 1.99 -37.97
CA LEU A 104 15.52 1.78 -36.59
C LEU A 104 14.77 0.60 -35.97
N PRO A 105 15.38 -0.09 -34.97
CA PRO A 105 14.69 -1.13 -34.22
C PRO A 105 13.37 -0.61 -33.63
N PRO A 106 12.27 -1.39 -33.70
CA PRO A 106 11.00 -1.01 -33.09
C PRO A 106 11.17 -0.67 -31.61
N GLY A 107 10.69 0.51 -31.19
CA GLY A 107 10.80 0.99 -29.82
C GLY A 107 12.12 1.67 -29.45
N TYR A 108 13.03 1.87 -30.41
CA TYR A 108 14.30 2.57 -30.22
C TYR A 108 14.13 3.95 -29.56
N PHE A 109 13.26 4.83 -30.10
CA PHE A 109 13.01 6.13 -29.47
C PHE A 109 12.27 6.00 -28.16
N ARG A 110 11.39 4.99 -28.05
CA ARG A 110 10.62 4.76 -26.83
C ARG A 110 11.53 4.42 -25.65
N ALA A 111 12.57 3.61 -25.87
CA ALA A 111 13.55 3.24 -24.84
C ALA A 111 14.31 4.46 -24.29
N LYS A 112 14.44 5.53 -25.08
CA LYS A 112 15.17 6.76 -24.73
C LYS A 112 14.29 7.86 -24.15
N ILE A 113 12.97 7.67 -24.08
CA ILE A 113 12.06 8.64 -23.47
C ILE A 113 12.12 8.51 -21.95
N PRO A 114 12.43 9.60 -21.21
CA PRO A 114 12.42 9.59 -19.76
C PRO A 114 11.08 9.11 -19.22
N SER A 115 11.11 8.29 -18.16
CA SER A 115 9.90 7.91 -17.45
C SER A 115 9.14 9.17 -17.02
N THR A 116 7.85 9.25 -17.36
CA THR A 116 7.03 10.42 -17.05
C THR A 116 6.42 10.34 -15.66
N GLY A 117 6.45 9.15 -15.05
CA GLY A 117 5.69 8.90 -13.84
C GLY A 117 4.20 9.17 -13.99
N LYS A 118 3.65 9.05 -15.21
CA LYS A 118 2.23 9.15 -15.51
C LYS A 118 1.77 7.93 -16.31
N ALA A 119 0.51 7.55 -16.11
CA ALA A 119 -0.15 6.58 -16.98
C ALA A 119 -0.26 7.13 -18.41
N VAL A 120 -0.31 6.24 -19.41
CA VAL A 120 -0.51 6.65 -20.81
C VAL A 120 -1.90 7.28 -20.93
N ALA A 121 -1.99 8.50 -21.44
CA ALA A 121 -3.26 9.21 -21.54
C ALA A 121 -4.16 8.66 -22.67
N ASN A 122 -5.47 8.92 -22.57
CA ASN A 122 -6.49 8.70 -23.61
C ASN A 122 -6.88 7.24 -23.91
N HIS A 123 -6.80 6.33 -22.94
CA HIS A 123 -7.46 5.01 -23.05
C HIS A 123 -8.99 5.15 -23.07
N ARG A 124 -9.65 4.50 -24.05
CA ARG A 124 -11.11 4.46 -24.20
C ARG A 124 -11.67 3.31 -23.37
N LEU A 125 -12.13 3.62 -22.16
CA LEU A 125 -12.72 2.66 -21.22
C LEU A 125 -14.15 3.10 -20.87
N PRO A 126 -15.15 2.83 -21.74
CA PRO A 126 -16.54 3.20 -21.47
C PRO A 126 -17.08 2.44 -20.25
N LYS A 127 -18.05 3.02 -19.54
CA LYS A 127 -18.76 2.43 -18.39
C LYS A 127 -17.94 2.24 -17.09
N LEU A 128 -16.71 2.75 -16.99
CA LEU A 128 -15.92 2.69 -15.75
C LEU A 128 -15.93 4.01 -14.97
N SER A 129 -15.95 3.91 -13.63
CA SER A 129 -15.79 5.04 -12.73
C SER A 129 -14.42 5.72 -12.91
N ALA A 130 -14.33 7.03 -12.65
CA ALA A 130 -13.06 7.76 -12.76
C ALA A 130 -11.91 7.20 -11.88
N PRO A 131 -12.14 6.76 -10.63
CA PRO A 131 -11.11 6.13 -9.81
C PRO A 131 -10.60 4.81 -10.41
N GLU A 132 -11.52 3.95 -10.84
CA GLU A 132 -11.16 2.65 -11.42
C GLU A 132 -10.39 2.82 -12.74
N ARG A 133 -10.82 3.78 -13.57
CA ARG A 133 -10.10 4.14 -14.79
C ARG A 133 -8.65 4.52 -14.47
N ARG A 134 -8.43 5.43 -13.51
CA ARG A 134 -7.08 5.87 -13.10
C ARG A 134 -6.19 4.72 -12.66
N HIS A 135 -6.73 3.73 -11.94
CA HIS A 135 -5.95 2.55 -11.53
C HIS A 135 -5.59 1.66 -12.72
N LEU A 136 -6.53 1.41 -13.63
CA LEU A 136 -6.30 0.55 -14.79
C LEU A 136 -5.30 1.16 -15.78
N THR A 137 -5.39 2.46 -16.06
CA THR A 137 -4.59 3.15 -17.09
C THR A 137 -3.07 2.94 -16.92
N TRP A 138 -2.60 2.74 -15.68
CA TRP A 138 -1.20 2.46 -15.38
C TRP A 138 -0.68 1.13 -15.95
N HIS A 139 -1.58 0.18 -16.16
CA HIS A 139 -1.28 -1.21 -16.49
C HIS A 139 -1.79 -1.60 -17.89
N LEU A 140 -2.32 -0.65 -18.66
CA LEU A 140 -2.73 -0.88 -20.05
C LEU A 140 -1.60 -0.54 -21.03
N PRO A 141 -1.46 -1.29 -22.13
CA PRO A 141 -0.51 -0.98 -23.17
C PRO A 141 -0.88 0.32 -23.91
N HIS A 142 0.10 0.95 -24.55
CA HIS A 142 -0.11 2.24 -25.22
C HIS A 142 -1.00 2.13 -26.45
N ASP A 143 -1.05 0.97 -27.08
CA ASP A 143 -1.86 0.65 -28.26
C ASP A 143 -3.21 0.00 -27.90
N PHE A 144 -3.57 -0.10 -26.61
CA PHE A 144 -4.76 -0.77 -26.10
C PHE A 144 -6.04 -0.47 -26.91
N ASN A 145 -6.27 0.80 -27.27
CA ASN A 145 -7.48 1.21 -28.01
C ASN A 145 -7.59 0.62 -29.42
N ARG A 146 -6.51 0.08 -29.98
CA ARG A 146 -6.44 -0.55 -31.31
C ARG A 146 -6.56 -2.06 -31.28
N LEU A 147 -6.39 -2.66 -30.10
CA LEU A 147 -6.53 -4.09 -29.95
C LEU A 147 -7.97 -4.52 -30.22
N PRO A 148 -8.22 -5.73 -30.73
CA PRO A 148 -9.57 -6.28 -30.84
C PRO A 148 -10.30 -6.21 -29.49
N LYS A 149 -11.64 -6.02 -29.49
CA LYS A 149 -12.43 -5.89 -28.25
C LYS A 149 -12.20 -7.06 -27.28
N ALA A 150 -12.16 -8.29 -27.79
CA ALA A 150 -11.86 -9.49 -27.00
C ALA A 150 -10.51 -9.37 -26.26
N LYS A 151 -9.48 -8.86 -26.92
CA LYS A 151 -8.15 -8.65 -26.31
C LYS A 151 -8.17 -7.51 -25.28
N GLN A 152 -8.95 -6.46 -25.52
CA GLN A 152 -9.13 -5.38 -24.53
C GLN A 152 -9.78 -5.91 -23.24
N GLU A 153 -10.83 -6.73 -23.37
CA GLU A 153 -11.52 -7.37 -22.25
C GLU A 153 -10.62 -8.34 -21.49
N GLU A 154 -9.84 -9.16 -22.21
CA GLU A 154 -8.82 -10.04 -21.65
C GLU A 154 -7.82 -9.27 -20.79
N ILE A 155 -7.24 -8.18 -21.32
CA ILE A 155 -6.26 -7.35 -20.60
C ILE A 155 -6.89 -6.71 -19.36
N VAL A 156 -8.09 -6.13 -19.47
CA VAL A 156 -8.78 -5.49 -18.34
C VAL A 156 -9.11 -6.52 -17.26
N SER A 157 -9.58 -7.70 -17.65
CA SER A 157 -9.86 -8.82 -16.74
C SER A 157 -8.58 -9.27 -16.02
N TRP A 158 -7.49 -9.44 -16.76
CA TRP A 158 -6.19 -9.81 -16.20
C TRP A 158 -5.67 -8.76 -15.22
N VAL A 159 -5.69 -7.47 -15.57
CA VAL A 159 -5.24 -6.38 -14.67
C VAL A 159 -6.09 -6.35 -13.40
N ARG A 160 -7.42 -6.47 -13.51
CA ARG A 160 -8.31 -6.52 -12.34
C ARG A 160 -7.98 -7.70 -11.43
N ARG A 161 -7.80 -8.89 -11.99
CA ARG A 161 -7.57 -10.14 -11.25
C ARG A 161 -6.18 -10.20 -10.61
N VAL A 162 -5.14 -9.86 -11.37
CA VAL A 162 -3.74 -10.06 -10.98
C VAL A 162 -3.19 -8.83 -10.27
N ILE A 163 -3.38 -7.64 -10.81
CA ILE A 163 -2.75 -6.41 -10.28
C ILE A 163 -3.65 -5.74 -9.24
N ILE A 164 -4.94 -5.58 -9.50
CA ILE A 164 -5.79 -4.80 -8.59
C ILE A 164 -6.25 -5.64 -7.39
N SER A 165 -6.97 -6.74 -7.63
CA SER A 165 -7.51 -7.56 -6.55
C SER A 165 -6.45 -8.50 -5.96
N GLY A 166 -5.63 -9.14 -6.81
CA GLY A 166 -4.69 -10.15 -6.37
C GLY A 166 -5.45 -11.32 -5.74
N SER A 167 -6.23 -12.02 -6.58
CA SER A 167 -6.96 -13.28 -6.33
C SER A 167 -7.32 -13.55 -4.86
N THR A 168 -8.51 -13.14 -4.40
CA THR A 168 -9.28 -13.84 -3.33
C THR A 168 -10.67 -13.22 -3.17
N ASP A 169 -11.64 -14.05 -2.80
CA ASP A 169 -13.01 -13.66 -2.43
C ASP A 169 -13.02 -12.76 -1.19
N TYR A 170 -12.09 -12.98 -0.26
CA TYR A 170 -11.89 -12.11 0.89
C TYR A 170 -11.51 -10.67 0.51
N ARG A 171 -10.72 -10.46 -0.54
CA ARG A 171 -10.39 -9.10 -1.00
C ARG A 171 -11.54 -8.45 -1.76
N ARG A 172 -12.33 -9.23 -2.51
CA ARG A 172 -13.60 -8.76 -3.09
C ARG A 172 -14.57 -8.33 -1.98
N TYR A 173 -14.66 -9.11 -0.90
CA TYR A 173 -15.41 -8.77 0.30
C TYR A 173 -14.86 -7.52 0.99
N GLN A 174 -13.54 -7.39 1.23
CA GLN A 174 -12.99 -6.17 1.86
C GLN A 174 -13.31 -4.89 1.06
N ALA A 175 -13.24 -4.95 -0.27
CA ALA A 175 -13.60 -3.83 -1.14
C ALA A 175 -15.11 -3.51 -1.11
N ALA A 176 -15.97 -4.52 -0.97
CA ALA A 176 -17.42 -4.35 -0.81
C ALA A 176 -17.80 -3.86 0.61
N ALA A 177 -17.19 -4.44 1.65
CA ALA A 177 -17.36 -4.06 3.05
C ALA A 177 -16.88 -2.64 3.34
N ALA A 178 -15.86 -2.13 2.63
CA ALA A 178 -15.46 -0.73 2.71
C ALA A 178 -16.54 0.25 2.21
N ARG A 179 -17.46 -0.21 1.35
CA ARG A 179 -18.61 0.57 0.85
C ARG A 179 -19.82 0.45 1.78
N GLN A 180 -19.99 -0.69 2.43
CA GLN A 180 -21.04 -0.97 3.40
C GLN A 180 -20.56 -0.67 4.82
N ARG A 181 -20.60 0.60 5.22
CA ARG A 181 -20.29 0.99 6.60
C ARG A 181 -21.45 0.59 7.51
N PHE A 182 -21.17 -0.09 8.62
CA PHE A 182 -22.18 -0.47 9.62
C PHE A 182 -21.64 -0.47 11.06
N SER A 183 -20.69 0.40 11.40
CA SER A 183 -20.12 0.43 12.76
C SER A 183 -20.92 1.35 13.69
N VAL A 184 -20.99 1.01 14.97
CA VAL A 184 -21.22 1.99 16.04
C VAL A 184 -19.90 2.67 16.37
N ARG A 185 -19.90 4.01 16.56
CA ARG A 185 -18.71 4.79 16.94
C ARG A 185 -18.74 5.17 18.42
N PHE A 186 -17.73 4.72 19.16
CA PHE A 186 -17.50 5.11 20.54
C PHE A 186 -16.73 6.44 20.61
N SER A 187 -17.30 7.45 21.26
CA SER A 187 -16.63 8.74 21.42
C SER A 187 -15.47 8.67 22.43
N CYS A 188 -15.51 7.69 23.35
CA CYS A 188 -14.43 7.44 24.32
C CYS A 188 -13.23 6.69 23.74
N ALA A 189 -13.29 6.22 22.48
CA ALA A 189 -12.18 5.49 21.87
C ALA A 189 -11.00 6.43 21.53
N PRO A 190 -9.74 5.98 21.71
CA PRO A 190 -8.56 6.76 21.33
C PRO A 190 -8.60 7.16 19.84
N GLY A 191 -8.63 8.47 19.55
CA GLY A 191 -8.76 9.01 18.19
C GLY A 191 -10.19 9.36 17.74
N GLY A 192 -11.19 9.20 18.60
CA GLY A 192 -12.54 9.72 18.40
C GLY A 192 -12.55 11.25 18.38
N VAL A 193 -12.90 11.85 17.24
CA VAL A 193 -13.17 13.28 17.17
C VAL A 193 -14.46 13.53 17.98
N VAL A 194 -14.35 14.27 19.08
CA VAL A 194 -15.51 14.86 19.77
C VAL A 194 -16.21 15.72 18.74
N ALA A 195 -17.44 15.35 18.37
CA ALA A 195 -18.28 16.23 17.58
C ALA A 195 -18.59 17.47 18.44
N GLU A 196 -17.91 18.57 18.19
CA GLU A 196 -18.39 19.88 18.62
C GLU A 196 -19.81 20.04 18.10
N ARG A 197 -20.72 20.28 19.06
CA ARG A 197 -22.13 20.61 18.88
C ARG A 197 -22.32 21.64 17.77
N THR A 198 -22.64 21.19 16.57
CA THR A 198 -23.16 22.05 15.49
C THR A 198 -24.30 21.32 14.79
N SER A 199 -25.47 21.37 15.43
CA SER A 199 -26.80 21.44 14.77
C SER A 199 -27.90 21.22 15.82
N ARG A 200 -28.13 22.22 16.68
CA ARG A 200 -29.50 22.51 17.12
C ARG A 200 -30.11 23.32 15.99
N GLU A 201 -30.94 22.67 15.17
CA GLU A 201 -31.99 23.21 14.30
C GLU A 201 -32.21 22.27 13.10
N ALA A 202 -33.17 21.36 13.25
CA ALA A 202 -34.05 20.78 12.24
C ALA A 202 -34.63 19.49 12.84
N GLY A 203 -35.91 19.53 13.22
CA GLY A 203 -36.64 18.37 13.74
C GLY A 203 -36.88 17.32 12.65
N LEU A 204 -35.88 16.49 12.38
CA LEU A 204 -35.97 15.29 11.56
C LEU A 204 -35.21 14.16 12.25
N GLU A 205 -35.89 13.02 12.38
CA GLU A 205 -35.44 11.71 12.87
C GLU A 205 -33.95 11.39 12.63
N PRO A 206 -33.23 10.75 13.58
CA PRO A 206 -31.80 10.51 13.46
C PRO A 206 -31.50 9.53 12.31
N ALA A 207 -30.89 10.08 11.27
CA ALA A 207 -30.56 9.42 10.03
C ALA A 207 -29.61 8.21 10.21
N PHE A 208 -30.14 7.02 9.96
CA PHE A 208 -29.37 5.82 9.58
C PHE A 208 -28.73 5.94 8.18
N ALA A 209 -28.90 7.06 7.47
CA ALA A 209 -28.47 7.27 6.08
C ALA A 209 -26.95 7.28 5.85
N SER A 210 -26.11 7.23 6.90
CA SER A 210 -24.64 7.26 6.79
C SER A 210 -23.94 5.94 7.15
N GLY A 211 -24.68 4.89 7.53
CA GLY A 211 -24.11 3.57 7.88
C GLY A 211 -23.13 3.59 9.06
N THR A 212 -23.05 4.67 9.82
CA THR A 212 -22.21 4.74 11.02
C THR A 212 -22.88 5.64 12.03
N ALA A 213 -23.45 5.04 13.08
CA ALA A 213 -24.14 5.75 14.15
C ALA A 213 -23.19 5.99 15.33
N GLY A 214 -23.41 7.09 16.07
CA GLY A 214 -22.77 7.27 17.38
C GLY A 214 -23.27 6.21 18.36
N ALA A 215 -22.40 5.74 19.25
CA ALA A 215 -22.81 4.86 20.34
C ALA A 215 -23.84 5.58 21.22
N PRO A 216 -24.96 4.91 21.58
CA PRO A 216 -25.86 5.42 22.62
C PRO A 216 -25.06 5.72 23.89
N GLU A 217 -25.43 6.78 24.61
CA GLU A 217 -24.68 7.28 25.78
C GLU A 217 -24.32 6.16 26.75
N ALA A 218 -25.33 5.38 27.14
CA ALA A 218 -25.15 4.29 28.09
C ALA A 218 -24.27 3.14 27.54
N LEU A 219 -24.23 2.89 26.23
CA LEU A 219 -23.28 1.91 25.63
C LEU A 219 -21.86 2.50 25.57
N ASN A 220 -21.74 3.81 25.37
CA ASN A 220 -20.47 4.52 25.32
C ASN A 220 -19.81 4.59 26.70
N GLU A 221 -20.59 4.73 27.77
CA GLU A 221 -20.13 4.62 29.17
C GLU A 221 -19.58 3.22 29.48
N GLU A 222 -20.27 2.17 29.05
CA GLU A 222 -19.80 0.78 29.21
C GLU A 222 -18.45 0.57 28.49
N MET A 223 -18.31 1.09 27.26
CA MET A 223 -17.04 1.06 26.54
C MET A 223 -15.95 1.86 27.27
N ALA A 224 -16.28 3.05 27.78
CA ALA A 224 -15.33 3.87 28.53
C ALA A 224 -14.83 3.15 29.79
N SER A 225 -15.74 2.48 30.51
CA SER A 225 -15.40 1.64 31.68
C SER A 225 -14.51 0.46 31.29
N LEU A 226 -14.80 -0.26 30.19
CA LEU A 226 -13.95 -1.34 29.70
C LEU A 226 -12.55 -0.83 29.31
N LEU A 227 -12.47 0.31 28.62
CA LEU A 227 -11.20 0.93 28.23
C LEU A 227 -10.40 1.36 29.46
N ALA A 228 -11.03 1.99 30.44
CA ALA A 228 -10.39 2.36 31.71
C ALA A 228 -9.85 1.10 32.40
N PHE A 229 -10.65 0.04 32.49
CA PHE A 229 -10.22 -1.24 33.06
C PHE A 229 -9.03 -1.84 32.30
N LYS A 230 -9.07 -1.93 30.96
CA LYS A 230 -8.00 -2.59 30.18
C LYS A 230 -6.75 -1.75 29.93
N THR A 231 -6.81 -0.44 30.11
CA THR A 231 -5.68 0.47 29.85
C THR A 231 -5.04 1.05 31.12
N ALA A 232 -5.67 0.95 32.29
CA ALA A 232 -5.10 1.42 33.55
C ALA A 232 -3.72 0.82 33.84
N THR A 233 -2.82 1.58 34.46
CA THR A 233 -1.48 1.07 34.85
C THR A 233 -1.60 0.04 35.96
N LEU A 234 -2.38 0.35 37.00
CA LEU A 234 -2.68 -0.52 38.12
C LEU A 234 -4.18 -0.84 38.13
N SER A 235 -4.54 -2.05 38.56
CA SER A 235 -5.94 -2.40 38.79
C SER A 235 -6.49 -1.58 39.97
N ALA A 236 -7.75 -1.17 39.89
CA ALA A 236 -8.42 -0.53 41.03
C ALA A 236 -8.58 -1.53 42.19
N LEU A 237 -8.80 -1.01 43.41
CA LEU A 237 -9.04 -1.83 44.59
C LEU A 237 -10.27 -2.73 44.37
N GLY A 238 -10.17 -4.01 44.71
CA GLY A 238 -11.27 -4.97 44.60
C GLY A 238 -11.49 -5.57 43.20
N VAL A 239 -10.74 -5.11 42.18
CA VAL A 239 -10.80 -5.71 40.83
C VAL A 239 -9.47 -6.33 40.44
N GLN A 240 -9.53 -7.49 39.79
CA GLN A 240 -8.36 -8.15 39.22
C GLN A 240 -8.43 -8.10 37.70
N ARG A 241 -7.26 -8.08 37.05
CA ARG A 241 -7.18 -7.97 35.60
C ARG A 241 -6.07 -8.84 35.05
N SER A 242 -6.37 -9.51 33.95
CA SER A 242 -5.38 -10.20 33.13
C SER A 242 -5.08 -9.39 31.86
N GLY A 243 -3.80 -9.09 31.67
CA GLY A 243 -3.27 -8.35 30.54
C GLY A 243 -3.63 -6.86 30.53
N VAL A 244 -2.80 -6.06 29.87
CA VAL A 244 -3.02 -4.62 29.68
C VAL A 244 -3.06 -4.33 28.18
N TRP A 245 -4.04 -3.56 27.74
CA TRP A 245 -4.12 -3.09 26.36
C TRP A 245 -3.28 -1.82 26.19
N GLY A 246 -2.37 -1.83 25.23
CA GLY A 246 -1.78 -0.59 24.72
C GLY A 246 -2.79 0.19 23.88
N GLN A 247 -2.50 1.46 23.60
CA GLN A 247 -3.37 2.37 22.82
C GLN A 247 -3.87 1.78 21.49
N GLU A 248 -2.99 1.12 20.72
CA GLU A 248 -3.39 0.48 19.46
C GLU A 248 -4.31 -0.73 19.67
N THR A 249 -4.09 -1.52 20.72
CA THR A 249 -4.97 -2.65 21.05
C THR A 249 -6.32 -2.16 21.53
N ALA A 250 -6.35 -1.10 22.35
CA ALA A 250 -7.56 -0.47 22.81
C ALA A 250 -8.40 0.08 21.66
N SER A 251 -7.79 0.85 20.76
CA SER A 251 -8.45 1.36 19.54
C SER A 251 -8.96 0.22 18.66
N LEU A 252 -8.14 -0.80 18.39
CA LEU A 252 -8.55 -1.97 17.61
C LEU A 252 -9.75 -2.70 18.23
N LYS A 253 -9.72 -2.96 19.55
CA LYS A 253 -10.82 -3.63 20.24
C LYS A 253 -12.10 -2.79 20.27
N ALA A 254 -11.98 -1.47 20.40
CA ALA A 254 -13.12 -0.56 20.28
C ALA A 254 -13.75 -0.62 18.88
N ASP A 255 -12.94 -0.62 17.82
CA ASP A 255 -13.42 -0.76 16.43
C ASP A 255 -14.10 -2.12 16.21
N HIS A 256 -13.52 -3.21 16.72
CA HIS A 256 -14.08 -4.55 16.61
C HIS A 256 -15.46 -4.66 17.27
N LEU A 257 -15.57 -4.14 18.50
CA LEU A 257 -16.83 -4.09 19.24
C LEU A 257 -17.83 -3.15 18.55
N GLY A 258 -17.37 -2.04 17.97
CA GLY A 258 -18.19 -1.13 17.18
C GLY A 258 -18.83 -1.81 15.98
N LEU A 259 -18.09 -2.67 15.29
CA LEU A 259 -18.63 -3.50 14.19
C LEU A 259 -19.62 -4.57 14.67
N LEU A 260 -19.43 -5.14 15.86
CA LEU A 260 -20.37 -6.10 16.43
C LEU A 260 -21.70 -5.42 16.79
N PHE A 261 -21.65 -4.33 17.57
CA PHE A 261 -22.86 -3.60 17.95
C PHE A 261 -23.55 -2.94 16.76
N GLY A 262 -22.78 -2.51 15.76
CA GLY A 262 -23.36 -2.01 14.52
C GLY A 262 -24.03 -3.08 13.66
N ALA A 263 -23.58 -4.34 13.72
CA ALA A 263 -24.30 -5.46 13.12
C ALA A 263 -25.60 -5.78 13.88
N LEU A 264 -25.58 -5.72 15.22
CA LEU A 264 -26.79 -5.88 16.03
C LEU A 264 -27.81 -4.78 15.77
N SER A 265 -27.37 -3.53 15.65
CA SER A 265 -28.26 -2.37 15.48
C SER A 265 -28.80 -2.19 14.06
N ALA A 266 -28.04 -2.61 13.04
CA ALA A 266 -28.44 -2.36 11.64
C ALA A 266 -29.79 -3.02 11.29
N PRO A 267 -30.65 -2.38 10.48
CA PRO A 267 -31.96 -2.94 10.15
C PRO A 267 -31.87 -4.27 9.36
N PRO A 268 -32.80 -5.23 9.59
CA PRO A 268 -32.81 -6.52 8.87
C PRO A 268 -33.06 -6.40 7.36
N ASP A 269 -33.79 -5.36 6.94
CA ASP A 269 -34.14 -5.05 5.55
C ASP A 269 -33.05 -4.24 4.81
N SER A 270 -32.06 -3.72 5.54
CA SER A 270 -30.94 -3.00 4.95
C SER A 270 -29.97 -3.92 4.18
N GLU A 271 -29.08 -3.36 3.36
CA GLU A 271 -27.96 -4.11 2.76
C GLU A 271 -27.07 -4.82 3.80
N ILE A 272 -27.11 -4.37 5.06
CA ILE A 272 -26.35 -4.96 6.15
C ILE A 272 -27.02 -6.24 6.66
N ARG A 273 -28.36 -6.31 6.59
CA ARG A 273 -29.20 -7.37 7.14
C ARG A 273 -28.90 -7.65 8.62
N GLY A 274 -28.83 -6.60 9.43
CA GLY A 274 -28.51 -6.72 10.86
C GLY A 274 -29.67 -7.25 11.70
N ALA A 275 -29.51 -7.30 13.03
CA ALA A 275 -30.56 -7.79 13.92
C ALA A 275 -31.68 -6.78 14.19
N GLY A 276 -31.48 -5.49 13.87
CA GLY A 276 -32.45 -4.43 14.15
C GLY A 276 -32.64 -4.11 15.64
N VAL A 277 -31.65 -4.40 16.49
CA VAL A 277 -31.73 -4.14 17.93
C VAL A 277 -31.83 -2.62 18.19
N PRO A 278 -32.87 -2.15 18.91
CA PRO A 278 -33.01 -0.75 19.24
C PRO A 278 -31.83 -0.20 20.05
N ALA A 279 -31.45 1.05 19.79
CA ALA A 279 -30.31 1.71 20.42
C ALA A 279 -30.31 1.63 21.96
N HIS A 280 -31.46 1.77 22.61
CA HIS A 280 -31.59 1.72 24.07
C HIS A 280 -31.39 0.32 24.67
N GLN A 281 -31.51 -0.74 23.86
CA GLN A 281 -31.30 -2.14 24.28
C GLN A 281 -29.86 -2.63 24.04
N LEU A 282 -29.01 -1.82 23.40
CA LEU A 282 -27.60 -2.15 23.21
C LEU A 282 -26.85 -2.04 24.53
N THR A 283 -26.26 -3.16 24.97
CA THR A 283 -25.39 -3.25 26.15
C THR A 283 -24.35 -4.36 25.96
N PHE A 284 -23.19 -4.21 26.59
CA PHE A 284 -22.17 -5.25 26.71
C PHE A 284 -22.67 -6.50 27.44
N ALA A 285 -23.73 -6.40 28.26
CA ALA A 285 -24.34 -7.56 28.89
C ALA A 285 -24.85 -8.60 27.86
N LEU A 286 -25.22 -8.17 26.65
CA LEU A 286 -25.63 -9.06 25.56
C LEU A 286 -24.54 -10.10 25.23
N LEU A 287 -23.26 -9.76 25.45
CA LEU A 287 -22.13 -10.65 25.15
C LEU A 287 -21.99 -11.83 26.11
N VAL A 288 -22.76 -11.85 27.21
CA VAL A 288 -22.85 -12.99 28.14
C VAL A 288 -23.87 -14.02 27.65
N ILE A 289 -24.74 -13.68 26.70
CA ILE A 289 -25.77 -14.59 26.21
C ILE A 289 -25.24 -15.38 24.99
N PRO A 290 -25.19 -16.73 25.04
CA PRO A 290 -24.66 -17.55 23.93
C PRO A 290 -25.37 -17.38 22.58
N SER A 291 -26.70 -17.20 22.59
CA SER A 291 -27.51 -17.02 21.39
C SER A 291 -27.08 -15.81 20.54
N VAL A 292 -26.62 -14.73 21.19
CA VAL A 292 -26.09 -13.53 20.53
C VAL A 292 -24.85 -13.88 19.71
N TRP A 293 -23.99 -14.75 20.23
CA TRP A 293 -22.80 -15.22 19.52
C TRP A 293 -23.16 -16.13 18.35
N ASP A 294 -24.07 -17.07 18.55
CA ASP A 294 -24.49 -17.98 17.47
C ASP A 294 -25.16 -17.20 16.33
N TRP A 295 -26.01 -16.22 16.64
CA TRP A 295 -26.55 -15.27 15.65
C TRP A 295 -25.44 -14.51 14.94
N TYR A 296 -24.49 -13.92 15.68
CA TYR A 296 -23.43 -13.10 15.09
C TYR A 296 -22.53 -13.91 14.15
N LEU A 297 -22.23 -15.16 14.52
CA LEU A 297 -21.43 -16.08 13.70
C LEU A 297 -22.17 -16.47 12.42
N GLU A 298 -23.44 -16.85 12.50
CA GLU A 298 -24.22 -17.21 11.32
C GLU A 298 -24.45 -15.99 10.42
N TRP A 299 -24.73 -14.81 11.00
CA TRP A 299 -24.83 -13.56 10.26
C TRP A 299 -23.53 -13.23 9.51
N ARG A 300 -22.37 -13.37 10.16
CA ARG A 300 -21.05 -13.18 9.53
C ARG A 300 -20.85 -14.16 8.37
N ARG A 301 -21.22 -15.43 8.57
CA ARG A 301 -21.14 -16.47 7.53
C ARG A 301 -22.06 -16.15 6.36
N ALA A 302 -23.32 -15.81 6.59
CA ALA A 302 -24.29 -15.47 5.55
C ALA A 302 -23.85 -14.23 4.75
N LYS A 303 -23.33 -13.20 5.44
CA LYS A 303 -22.88 -11.95 4.79
C LYS A 303 -21.58 -12.12 4.01
N ARG A 304 -20.64 -12.94 4.48
CA ARG A 304 -19.30 -13.09 3.87
C ARG A 304 -19.16 -14.35 2.99
N GLY A 305 -19.97 -15.37 3.23
CA GLY A 305 -19.90 -16.71 2.62
C GLY A 305 -18.97 -17.71 3.32
N PHE A 306 -18.17 -17.28 4.31
CA PHE A 306 -17.17 -18.12 4.99
C PHE A 306 -16.72 -17.53 6.34
N TYR A 307 -16.02 -18.32 7.17
CA TYR A 307 -15.40 -17.91 8.46
C TYR A 307 -13.93 -17.46 8.29
N THR A 308 -13.42 -16.60 9.17
CA THR A 308 -12.02 -16.16 9.22
C THR A 308 -11.51 -16.16 10.65
N GLY A 309 -10.22 -15.89 10.86
CA GLY A 309 -9.67 -15.73 12.21
C GLY A 309 -10.33 -14.61 13.03
N TRP A 310 -11.03 -13.67 12.38
CA TRP A 310 -11.78 -12.61 13.05
C TRP A 310 -12.80 -13.13 14.06
N GLU A 311 -13.60 -14.13 13.67
CA GLU A 311 -14.64 -14.67 14.55
C GLU A 311 -14.02 -15.36 15.76
N ILE A 312 -12.91 -16.07 15.55
CA ILE A 312 -12.11 -16.66 16.63
C ILE A 312 -11.60 -15.56 17.58
N GLU A 313 -11.05 -14.46 17.05
CA GLU A 313 -10.56 -13.35 17.88
C GLU A 313 -11.67 -12.69 18.72
N MET A 314 -12.89 -12.60 18.18
CA MET A 314 -14.04 -12.05 18.90
C MET A 314 -14.52 -12.99 20.01
N LEU A 315 -14.57 -14.30 19.75
CA LEU A 315 -14.90 -15.30 20.78
C LEU A 315 -13.82 -15.36 21.87
N MET A 316 -12.54 -15.25 21.50
CA MET A 316 -11.45 -15.16 22.48
C MET A 316 -11.54 -13.87 23.31
N LEU A 317 -12.00 -12.76 22.73
CA LEU A 317 -12.31 -11.54 23.48
C LEU A 317 -13.45 -11.79 24.47
N CYS A 318 -14.56 -12.42 24.05
CA CYS A 318 -15.66 -12.82 24.94
C CYS A 318 -15.13 -13.62 26.12
N GLY A 319 -14.42 -14.73 25.85
CA GLY A 319 -13.86 -15.58 26.88
C GLY A 319 -12.94 -14.82 27.84
N ALA A 320 -12.17 -13.84 27.36
CA ALA A 320 -11.32 -13.01 28.21
C ALA A 320 -12.12 -12.03 29.08
N LEU A 321 -13.26 -11.53 28.61
CA LEU A 321 -14.13 -10.62 29.35
C LEU A 321 -15.00 -11.34 30.38
N THR A 322 -15.32 -12.61 30.18
CA THR A 322 -16.15 -13.43 31.09
C THR A 322 -15.33 -14.32 32.03
N ARG A 323 -13.98 -14.27 31.94
CA ARG A 323 -13.08 -15.09 32.76
C ARG A 323 -13.27 -14.85 34.26
N GLU A 324 -13.31 -15.94 35.02
CA GLU A 324 -13.34 -15.93 36.47
C GLU A 324 -12.18 -15.09 37.07
N GLY A 325 -12.50 -14.31 38.09
CA GLY A 325 -11.60 -13.41 38.82
C GLY A 325 -11.18 -12.15 38.05
N VAL A 326 -10.90 -12.25 36.75
CA VAL A 326 -10.16 -11.21 35.99
C VAL A 326 -10.90 -10.62 34.79
N GLY A 327 -12.07 -11.16 34.45
CA GLY A 327 -12.90 -10.71 33.34
C GLY A 327 -13.67 -9.44 33.68
N TRP A 328 -13.74 -8.49 32.76
CA TRP A 328 -14.47 -7.23 33.01
C TRP A 328 -15.98 -7.45 33.11
N LEU A 329 -16.59 -8.25 32.22
CA LEU A 329 -18.02 -8.57 32.31
C LEU A 329 -18.34 -9.30 33.61
N ARG A 330 -17.50 -10.27 34.01
CA ARG A 330 -17.65 -11.03 35.26
C ARG A 330 -17.66 -10.12 36.50
N GLN A 331 -16.86 -9.06 36.49
CA GLN A 331 -16.72 -8.10 37.60
C GLN A 331 -17.73 -6.94 37.55
N ASN A 332 -18.63 -6.90 36.57
CA ASN A 332 -19.65 -5.85 36.43
C ASN A 332 -21.07 -6.46 36.31
N PRO A 333 -21.59 -7.15 37.35
CA PRO A 333 -22.90 -7.79 37.33
C PRO A 333 -24.08 -6.81 37.15
N GLN A 334 -23.91 -5.54 37.53
CA GLN A 334 -24.91 -4.50 37.35
C GLN A 334 -25.31 -4.30 35.88
N LEU A 335 -24.44 -4.68 34.92
CA LEU A 335 -24.76 -4.64 33.49
C LEU A 335 -25.94 -5.56 33.14
N GLY A 336 -26.11 -6.68 33.85
CA GLY A 336 -27.22 -7.62 33.64
C GLY A 336 -28.61 -7.00 33.86
N GLN A 337 -28.71 -5.91 34.64
CA GLN A 337 -29.96 -5.17 34.84
C GLN A 337 -30.45 -4.52 33.55
N ARG A 338 -29.54 -4.23 32.61
CA ARG A 338 -29.86 -3.59 31.33
C ARG A 338 -30.33 -4.55 30.25
N LEU A 339 -30.28 -5.86 30.51
CA LEU A 339 -30.82 -6.85 29.59
C LEU A 339 -32.34 -6.65 29.43
N SER A 340 -32.81 -6.76 28.19
CA SER A 340 -34.24 -6.75 27.85
C SER A 340 -34.48 -7.77 26.74
N PRO A 341 -35.68 -8.36 26.64
CA PRO A 341 -35.98 -9.34 25.61
C PRO A 341 -35.80 -8.75 24.21
N ILE A 342 -35.14 -9.52 23.33
CA ILE A 342 -34.93 -9.15 21.93
C ILE A 342 -35.47 -10.30 21.09
N SER A 343 -36.52 -10.04 20.33
CA SER A 343 -37.18 -11.05 19.49
C SER A 343 -36.18 -11.77 18.58
N GLY A 344 -36.18 -13.10 18.62
CA GLY A 344 -35.28 -13.94 17.83
C GLY A 344 -33.80 -13.93 18.26
N LEU A 345 -33.46 -13.25 19.36
CA LEU A 345 -32.08 -13.16 19.85
C LEU A 345 -31.94 -13.54 21.32
N ILE A 346 -32.75 -12.98 22.22
CA ILE A 346 -32.66 -13.24 23.67
C ILE A 346 -34.07 -13.36 24.26
N SER A 347 -34.30 -14.44 25.02
CA SER A 347 -35.55 -14.72 25.74
C SER A 347 -35.57 -14.16 27.16
N GLU A 348 -36.77 -13.98 27.72
CA GLU A 348 -36.95 -13.57 29.12
C GLU A 348 -36.36 -14.59 30.11
N ALA A 349 -36.38 -15.87 29.77
CA ALA A 349 -35.81 -16.95 30.59
C ALA A 349 -34.29 -16.79 30.72
N GLU A 350 -33.58 -16.61 29.60
CA GLU A 350 -32.13 -16.38 29.59
C GLU A 350 -31.74 -15.13 30.39
N ILE A 351 -32.55 -14.08 30.33
CA ILE A 351 -32.34 -12.85 31.10
C ILE A 351 -32.52 -13.11 32.60
N SER A 352 -33.56 -13.84 32.97
CA SER A 352 -33.86 -14.18 34.36
C SER A 352 -32.75 -15.05 34.96
N GLU A 353 -32.28 -16.06 34.23
CA GLU A 353 -31.14 -16.90 34.64
C GLU A 353 -29.86 -16.08 34.80
N ALA A 354 -29.54 -15.20 33.84
CA ALA A 354 -28.35 -14.36 33.91
C ALA A 354 -28.40 -13.36 35.07
N ARG A 355 -29.58 -12.84 35.42
CA ARG A 355 -29.77 -11.93 36.57
C ARG A 355 -29.72 -12.68 37.91
N ALA A 356 -30.21 -13.91 37.95
CA ALA A 356 -30.17 -14.75 39.14
C ALA A 356 -28.74 -15.15 39.50
N ASP A 357 -27.93 -15.54 38.51
CA ASP A 357 -26.52 -15.87 38.70
C ASP A 357 -25.66 -15.41 37.52
N TRP A 358 -25.18 -14.16 37.64
CA TRP A 358 -24.30 -13.55 36.64
C TRP A 358 -22.97 -14.29 36.48
N SER A 359 -22.48 -14.91 37.55
CA SER A 359 -21.24 -15.66 37.54
C SER A 359 -21.39 -16.93 36.70
N ALA A 360 -22.45 -17.70 36.96
CA ALA A 360 -22.78 -18.89 36.18
C ALA A 360 -23.03 -18.55 34.70
N ALA A 361 -23.74 -17.45 34.41
CA ALA A 361 -23.95 -16.99 33.04
C ALA A 361 -22.62 -16.66 32.33
N CYS A 362 -21.69 -15.99 33.01
CA CYS A 362 -20.34 -15.76 32.48
C CYS A 362 -19.58 -17.07 32.21
N ASP A 363 -19.71 -18.08 33.07
CA ASP A 363 -19.07 -19.39 32.89
C ASP A 363 -19.67 -20.17 31.71
N VAL A 364 -20.98 -20.08 31.50
CA VAL A 364 -21.66 -20.60 30.30
C VAL A 364 -21.15 -19.89 29.04
N ALA A 365 -21.15 -18.55 29.04
CA ALA A 365 -20.67 -17.74 27.92
C ALA A 365 -19.21 -18.06 27.55
N ARG A 366 -18.34 -18.18 28.57
CA ARG A 366 -16.93 -18.52 28.39
C ARG A 366 -16.75 -19.89 27.78
N ARG A 367 -17.45 -20.91 28.30
CA ARG A 367 -17.39 -22.28 27.76
C ARG A 367 -17.87 -22.31 26.31
N HIS A 368 -19.00 -21.65 26.02
CA HIS A 368 -19.54 -21.51 24.67
C HIS A 368 -18.53 -20.87 23.73
N ALA A 369 -17.97 -19.73 24.11
CA ALA A 369 -17.01 -18.99 23.28
C ALA A 369 -15.74 -19.80 22.98
N LEU A 370 -15.16 -20.47 23.98
CA LEU A 370 -13.97 -21.31 23.79
C LEU A 370 -14.27 -22.55 22.94
N HIS A 371 -15.43 -23.16 23.13
CA HIS A 371 -15.87 -24.30 22.32
C HIS A 371 -16.06 -23.90 20.85
N ARG A 372 -16.84 -22.85 20.59
CA ARG A 372 -17.04 -22.28 19.24
C ARG A 372 -15.73 -21.85 18.59
N ALA A 373 -14.81 -21.24 19.34
CA ALA A 373 -13.50 -20.87 18.82
C ALA A 373 -12.70 -22.10 18.35
N LYS A 374 -12.78 -23.22 19.08
CA LYS A 374 -12.14 -24.49 18.72
C LYS A 374 -12.80 -25.13 17.49
N GLU A 375 -14.13 -25.15 17.42
CA GLU A 375 -14.85 -25.63 16.24
C GLU A 375 -14.50 -24.79 15.00
N LEU A 376 -14.57 -23.46 15.12
CA LEU A 376 -14.20 -22.55 14.06
C LEU A 376 -12.74 -22.69 13.66
N SER A 377 -11.81 -23.00 14.56
CA SER A 377 -10.41 -23.22 14.16
C SER A 377 -10.22 -24.35 13.14
N ARG A 378 -11.17 -25.29 13.05
CA ARG A 378 -11.21 -26.38 12.06
C ARG A 378 -11.98 -26.01 10.80
N LEU A 379 -13.01 -25.17 10.94
CA LEU A 379 -13.89 -24.70 9.85
C LEU A 379 -13.38 -23.46 9.13
N VAL A 380 -12.52 -22.68 9.78
CA VAL A 380 -11.74 -21.64 9.14
C VAL A 380 -10.83 -22.37 8.17
N THR A 381 -11.34 -22.55 6.96
CA THR A 381 -10.54 -22.88 5.80
C THR A 381 -9.38 -21.89 5.84
N VAL A 382 -8.15 -22.40 5.84
CA VAL A 382 -6.96 -21.60 5.53
C VAL A 382 -7.19 -21.13 4.09
N HIS A 383 -7.99 -20.07 3.93
CA HIS A 383 -8.49 -19.61 2.63
C HIS A 383 -7.36 -19.10 1.75
N ARG A 384 -6.16 -18.98 2.30
CA ARG A 384 -4.96 -18.72 1.56
C ARG A 384 -3.78 -19.20 2.35
N ASP A 385 -2.87 -19.85 1.65
CA ASP A 385 -1.48 -19.79 2.04
C ASP A 385 -1.09 -18.30 2.21
N PRO A 386 -0.72 -17.83 3.42
CA PRO A 386 -0.38 -16.43 3.66
C PRO A 386 0.78 -15.95 2.76
N PHE A 387 1.56 -16.91 2.25
CA PHE A 387 2.67 -16.68 1.36
C PHE A 387 2.29 -16.64 -0.11
N GLU A 388 1.08 -17.06 -0.53
CA GLU A 388 0.68 -17.11 -1.94
C GLU A 388 1.03 -15.83 -2.71
N PRO A 389 0.82 -14.61 -2.16
CA PRO A 389 1.14 -13.40 -2.91
C PRO A 389 2.62 -13.22 -3.28
N VAL A 390 3.51 -13.90 -2.55
CA VAL A 390 4.97 -13.84 -2.69
C VAL A 390 5.61 -15.21 -2.94
N LEU A 391 4.83 -16.27 -3.20
CA LEU A 391 5.37 -17.62 -3.43
C LEU A 391 6.42 -17.64 -4.55
N ALA A 392 6.16 -16.93 -5.66
CA ALA A 392 7.11 -16.79 -6.77
C ALA A 392 8.50 -16.25 -6.34
N ILE A 393 8.56 -15.54 -5.21
CA ILE A 393 9.81 -15.06 -4.59
C ILE A 393 10.36 -16.10 -3.61
N LEU A 394 9.51 -16.62 -2.73
CA LEU A 394 9.93 -17.54 -1.67
C LEU A 394 10.42 -18.89 -2.21
N GLU A 395 9.91 -19.32 -3.37
CA GLU A 395 10.32 -20.54 -4.04
C GLU A 395 11.67 -20.40 -4.76
N SER A 396 12.11 -19.18 -5.06
CA SER A 396 13.42 -18.95 -5.68
C SER A 396 14.60 -19.32 -4.77
N GLU A 397 15.76 -19.59 -5.37
CA GLU A 397 17.01 -19.89 -4.63
C GLU A 397 17.42 -18.75 -3.70
N SER A 398 17.24 -17.50 -4.13
CA SER A 398 17.55 -16.32 -3.35
C SER A 398 16.36 -15.36 -3.31
N PRO A 399 15.42 -15.57 -2.35
CA PRO A 399 14.22 -14.73 -2.21
C PRO A 399 14.54 -13.24 -2.08
N LEU A 400 15.61 -12.90 -1.34
CA LEU A 400 16.04 -11.52 -1.17
C LEU A 400 16.53 -10.90 -2.48
N ASN A 401 17.30 -11.63 -3.29
CA ASN A 401 17.75 -11.15 -4.60
C ASN A 401 16.59 -11.00 -5.59
N GLU A 402 15.62 -11.93 -5.60
CA GLU A 402 14.41 -11.78 -6.41
C GLU A 402 13.63 -10.52 -6.03
N TYR A 403 13.38 -10.30 -4.73
CA TYR A 403 12.67 -9.12 -4.27
C TYR A 403 13.45 -7.82 -4.57
N ARG A 404 14.79 -7.84 -4.51
CA ARG A 404 15.65 -6.70 -4.85
C ARG A 404 15.38 -6.17 -6.26
N LYS A 405 15.04 -7.02 -7.23
CA LYS A 405 14.70 -6.61 -8.61
C LYS A 405 13.59 -5.58 -8.66
N ILE A 406 12.66 -5.58 -7.69
CA ILE A 406 11.60 -4.57 -7.58
C ILE A 406 12.20 -3.18 -7.36
N THR A 407 13.20 -3.06 -6.49
CA THR A 407 13.87 -1.79 -6.20
C THR A 407 14.66 -1.27 -7.40
N GLU A 408 15.31 -2.17 -8.15
CA GLU A 408 16.00 -1.84 -9.39
C GLU A 408 15.03 -1.36 -10.47
N GLU A 409 13.86 -1.99 -10.59
CA GLU A 409 12.80 -1.59 -11.51
C GLU A 409 12.21 -0.21 -11.16
N ILE A 410 12.13 0.14 -9.86
CA ILE A 410 11.76 1.50 -9.44
C ILE A 410 12.79 2.52 -9.93
N LEU A 411 14.09 2.27 -9.70
CA LEU A 411 15.15 3.19 -10.10
C LEU A 411 15.24 3.33 -11.63
N ARG A 412 15.20 2.21 -12.36
CA ARG A 412 15.17 2.16 -13.83
C ARG A 412 14.03 2.99 -14.42
N ARG A 413 12.92 3.12 -13.68
CA ARG A 413 11.71 3.83 -14.11
C ARG A 413 11.42 5.08 -13.32
N ALA A 414 12.38 5.56 -12.53
CA ALA A 414 12.25 6.78 -11.77
C ALA A 414 11.96 7.95 -12.72
N PRO A 415 10.91 8.74 -12.47
CA PRO A 415 10.61 9.90 -13.31
C PRO A 415 11.72 10.95 -13.23
N ASN A 416 11.94 11.69 -14.31
CA ASN A 416 12.91 12.77 -14.30
C ASN A 416 12.50 13.83 -13.25
N PRO A 417 13.33 14.12 -12.23
CA PRO A 417 12.95 14.99 -11.12
C PRO A 417 12.80 16.45 -11.52
N ARG A 418 13.40 16.92 -12.61
CA ARG A 418 13.20 18.30 -13.11
C ARG A 418 11.84 18.47 -13.78
N ARG A 419 11.37 17.45 -14.51
CA ARG A 419 10.10 17.52 -15.27
C ARG A 419 8.89 17.03 -14.48
N TYR A 420 9.08 15.98 -13.68
CA TYR A 420 8.03 15.29 -12.94
C TYR A 420 8.40 15.17 -11.46
N PRO A 421 8.64 16.30 -10.77
CA PRO A 421 9.29 16.32 -9.46
C PRO A 421 8.49 15.59 -8.37
N VAL A 422 7.15 15.63 -8.40
CA VAL A 422 6.30 14.90 -7.44
C VAL A 422 6.34 13.40 -7.71
N ALA A 423 6.22 12.98 -8.97
CA ALA A 423 6.27 11.55 -9.33
C ALA A 423 7.67 10.95 -9.07
N ALA A 424 8.73 11.73 -9.25
CA ALA A 424 10.08 11.37 -8.85
C ALA A 424 10.21 11.21 -7.33
N ALA A 425 9.63 12.13 -6.55
CA ALA A 425 9.57 12.04 -5.10
C ALA A 425 8.82 10.79 -4.61
N GLU A 426 7.69 10.45 -5.23
CA GLU A 426 6.94 9.23 -4.94
C GLU A 426 7.72 7.96 -5.28
N ALA A 427 8.46 7.96 -6.40
CA ALA A 427 9.31 6.83 -6.78
C ALA A 427 10.48 6.64 -5.81
N CYS A 428 11.19 7.72 -5.45
CA CYS A 428 12.26 7.69 -4.45
C CYS A 428 11.76 7.21 -3.08
N ARG A 429 10.58 7.71 -2.63
CA ARG A 429 9.92 7.23 -1.42
C ARG A 429 9.62 5.73 -1.49
N ALA A 430 9.05 5.25 -2.61
CA ALA A 430 8.75 3.83 -2.80
C ALA A 430 10.01 2.95 -2.79
N PHE A 431 11.09 3.41 -3.46
CA PHE A 431 12.40 2.75 -3.41
C PHE A 431 12.89 2.62 -1.97
N LEU A 432 12.93 3.72 -1.21
CA LEU A 432 13.42 3.71 0.17
C LEU A 432 12.52 2.88 1.10
N MET A 433 11.20 2.90 0.91
CA MET A 433 10.27 2.05 1.68
C MET A 433 10.61 0.57 1.54
N LEU A 434 10.79 0.09 0.30
CA LEU A 434 11.15 -1.30 0.05
C LEU A 434 12.59 -1.59 0.50
N ARG A 435 13.54 -0.71 0.20
CA ARG A 435 14.96 -0.89 0.52
C ARG A 435 15.21 -0.95 2.03
N LEU A 436 14.63 -0.02 2.80
CA LEU A 436 14.74 -0.05 4.27
C LEU A 436 13.94 -1.21 4.88
N GLY A 437 12.80 -1.58 4.29
CA GLY A 437 12.07 -2.77 4.73
C GLY A 437 12.91 -4.06 4.62
N LEU A 438 13.64 -4.22 3.51
CA LEU A 438 14.54 -5.36 3.30
C LEU A 438 15.77 -5.35 4.21
N HIS A 439 16.27 -4.17 4.60
CA HIS A 439 17.44 -4.09 5.48
C HIS A 439 17.10 -4.26 6.94
N LEU A 440 16.00 -3.66 7.39
CA LEU A 440 15.66 -3.60 8.81
C LEU A 440 14.87 -4.84 9.25
N GLY A 441 14.06 -5.42 8.36
CA GLY A 441 13.17 -6.52 8.70
C GLY A 441 12.12 -6.17 9.75
N VAL A 442 12.00 -4.92 10.17
CA VAL A 442 11.07 -4.49 11.23
C VAL A 442 9.61 -4.52 10.77
N ARG A 443 8.68 -4.60 11.72
CA ARG A 443 7.24 -4.58 11.42
C ARG A 443 6.83 -3.23 10.82
N GLN A 444 5.74 -3.23 10.04
CA GLN A 444 5.25 -2.02 9.37
C GLN A 444 5.09 -0.82 10.30
N LYS A 445 4.65 -1.04 11.55
CA LYS A 445 4.50 0.01 12.55
C LYS A 445 5.83 0.74 12.79
N ASN A 446 6.88 -0.02 13.06
CA ASN A 446 8.20 0.50 13.38
C ASN A 446 8.79 1.26 12.19
N LEU A 447 8.61 0.73 10.97
CA LEU A 447 9.08 1.40 9.76
C LEU A 447 8.27 2.68 9.44
N ARG A 448 6.95 2.62 9.63
CA ARG A 448 6.01 3.73 9.38
C ARG A 448 6.22 4.89 10.35
N GLN A 449 6.49 4.59 11.62
CA GLN A 449 6.65 5.56 12.70
C GLN A 449 8.11 5.92 12.97
N LEU A 450 9.05 5.40 12.16
CA LEU A 450 10.48 5.71 12.28
C LEU A 450 10.68 7.21 12.11
N LEU A 451 11.21 7.88 13.14
CA LEU A 451 11.60 9.28 13.08
C LEU A 451 12.87 9.46 12.26
N VAL A 452 13.14 10.68 11.81
CA VAL A 452 14.40 11.03 11.16
C VAL A 452 15.10 12.17 11.88
N CYS A 453 16.36 11.96 12.25
CA CYS A 453 17.28 12.99 12.68
C CYS A 453 18.16 13.39 11.48
N GLN A 454 18.16 14.68 11.12
CA GLN A 454 19.00 15.17 10.02
C GLN A 454 20.48 15.14 10.43
N CYS A 455 21.38 15.02 9.45
CA CYS A 455 22.82 15.15 9.68
C CYS A 455 23.12 16.51 10.34
N GLY A 456 24.05 16.54 11.30
CA GLY A 456 24.36 17.73 12.10
C GLY A 456 23.35 18.07 13.20
N SER A 457 22.24 17.33 13.34
CA SER A 457 21.30 17.49 14.47
C SER A 457 21.60 16.49 15.59
N THR A 458 21.30 16.86 16.83
CA THR A 458 21.43 15.96 17.99
C THR A 458 20.33 14.90 17.96
N PRO A 459 20.67 13.60 17.98
CA PRO A 459 19.68 12.53 18.04
C PRO A 459 18.80 12.59 19.30
N SER A 460 17.61 12.01 19.21
CA SER A 460 16.73 11.84 20.36
C SER A 460 17.37 10.92 21.40
N SER A 461 17.18 11.22 22.69
CA SER A 461 17.57 10.32 23.77
C SER A 461 16.75 9.04 23.76
N GLU A 462 17.35 7.93 24.22
CA GLU A 462 16.66 6.64 24.33
C GLU A 462 15.38 6.75 25.15
N ARG A 463 15.42 7.43 26.30
CA ARG A 463 14.24 7.68 27.16
C ARG A 463 13.10 8.36 26.42
N ARG A 464 13.39 9.31 25.53
CA ARG A 464 12.37 9.97 24.70
C ARG A 464 11.75 8.97 23.71
N LEU A 465 12.57 8.16 23.05
CA LEU A 465 12.11 7.16 22.10
C LEU A 465 11.31 6.04 22.78
N GLU A 466 11.68 5.65 24.00
CA GLU A 466 10.91 4.71 24.83
C GLU A 466 9.53 5.25 25.18
N MET A 467 9.45 6.52 25.58
CA MET A 467 8.19 7.19 25.88
C MET A 467 7.28 7.26 24.65
N LEU A 468 7.85 7.58 23.48
CA LEU A 468 7.12 7.63 22.21
C LEU A 468 6.82 6.25 21.62
N LYS A 469 7.51 5.20 22.09
CA LYS A 469 7.46 3.83 21.56
C LYS A 469 7.71 3.78 20.05
N CYS A 470 8.69 4.54 19.58
CA CYS A 470 9.12 4.58 18.18
C CYS A 470 10.65 4.56 18.08
N GLY A 471 11.15 4.34 16.86
CA GLY A 471 12.58 4.41 16.57
C GLY A 471 12.96 5.71 15.87
N GLU A 472 14.26 5.90 15.68
CA GLU A 472 14.84 7.01 14.95
C GLU A 472 15.93 6.52 13.99
N MET A 473 15.88 7.00 12.75
CA MET A 473 16.99 6.93 11.81
C MET A 473 17.83 8.18 11.97
N ARG A 474 19.12 8.00 12.25
CA ARG A 474 20.03 9.09 12.60
C ARG A 474 21.40 8.91 11.97
N TRP A 475 22.12 10.01 11.83
CA TRP A 475 23.48 10.01 11.32
C TRP A 475 24.46 9.91 12.48
N SER A 476 25.37 8.95 12.42
CA SER A 476 26.50 8.85 13.35
C SER A 476 27.67 9.65 12.79
N GLU A 477 27.94 10.82 13.37
CA GLU A 477 29.09 11.65 12.96
C GLU A 477 30.42 10.94 13.20
N ARG A 478 30.50 10.12 14.26
CA ARG A 478 31.69 9.36 14.62
C ARG A 478 32.05 8.32 13.54
N GLU A 479 31.04 7.59 13.08
CA GLU A 479 31.24 6.44 12.18
C GLU A 479 31.00 6.81 10.71
N GLY A 480 30.48 8.00 10.42
CA GLY A 480 30.16 8.46 9.06
C GLY A 480 29.08 7.62 8.39
N VAL A 481 28.12 7.10 9.17
CA VAL A 481 27.09 6.17 8.68
C VAL A 481 25.69 6.54 9.17
N TRP A 482 24.69 6.16 8.38
CA TRP A 482 23.31 6.11 8.84
C TRP A 482 23.10 4.89 9.74
N GLU A 483 22.47 5.11 10.90
CA GLU A 483 22.07 4.05 11.82
C GLU A 483 20.57 4.15 12.16
N VAL A 484 19.97 3.03 12.50
CA VAL A 484 18.60 2.93 12.97
C VAL A 484 18.61 2.41 14.38
N PHE A 485 18.07 3.22 15.30
CA PHE A 485 17.93 2.89 16.70
C PHE A 485 16.44 2.75 17.03
N ILE A 486 16.04 1.63 17.63
CA ILE A 486 14.66 1.40 18.06
C ILE A 486 14.69 0.75 19.46
N PRO A 487 14.15 1.40 20.50
CA PRO A 487 14.14 0.82 21.83
C PRO A 487 13.30 -0.46 21.87
N ALA A 488 13.67 -1.42 22.72
CA ALA A 488 12.95 -2.69 22.86
C ALA A 488 11.45 -2.47 23.12
N SER A 489 11.10 -1.47 23.92
CA SER A 489 9.73 -1.09 24.31
C SER A 489 8.82 -0.69 23.12
N ALA A 490 9.39 -0.35 21.97
CA ALA A 490 8.63 -0.08 20.74
C ALA A 490 8.14 -1.36 20.04
N PHE A 491 8.75 -2.52 20.34
CA PHE A 491 8.39 -3.79 19.73
C PHE A 491 7.29 -4.51 20.52
N LYS A 492 6.37 -5.16 19.79
CA LYS A 492 5.31 -6.00 20.37
C LYS A 492 5.87 -7.14 21.22
N ASN A 493 7.04 -7.67 20.86
CA ASN A 493 7.72 -8.77 21.53
C ASN A 493 8.92 -8.29 22.36
N SER A 494 8.84 -7.09 22.94
CA SER A 494 9.89 -6.51 23.80
C SER A 494 10.35 -7.44 24.92
N GLY A 495 9.47 -8.31 25.42
CA GLY A 495 9.78 -9.32 26.45
C GLY A 495 10.30 -10.66 25.92
N SER A 496 10.52 -10.81 24.62
CA SER A 496 11.10 -12.05 24.05
C SER A 496 12.60 -12.13 24.30
N SER A 497 13.13 -13.36 24.26
CA SER A 497 14.57 -13.65 24.39
C SER A 497 15.43 -12.86 23.39
N TYR A 498 14.89 -12.57 22.20
CA TYR A 498 15.57 -11.75 21.18
C TYR A 498 16.06 -10.40 21.72
N PHE A 499 15.19 -9.68 22.43
CA PHE A 499 15.55 -8.34 22.89
C PHE A 499 16.36 -8.41 24.17
N SER A 500 16.02 -9.27 25.13
CA SER A 500 16.70 -9.32 26.44
C SER A 500 16.89 -7.90 27.06
N ARG A 501 15.90 -7.02 26.84
CA ARG A 501 15.88 -5.58 27.19
C ARG A 501 16.89 -4.68 26.45
N GLN A 502 17.59 -5.17 25.45
CA GLN A 502 18.47 -4.40 24.58
C GLN A 502 17.69 -3.76 23.42
N PRO A 503 18.07 -2.55 22.98
CA PRO A 503 17.46 -1.91 21.82
C PRO A 503 17.83 -2.66 20.52
N PHE A 504 17.00 -2.47 19.48
CA PHE A 504 17.41 -2.80 18.13
C PHE A 504 18.31 -1.68 17.60
N TYR A 505 19.49 -2.07 17.14
CA TYR A 505 20.48 -1.19 16.53
C TYR A 505 20.96 -1.79 15.22
N LEU A 506 20.91 -1.03 14.13
CA LEU A 506 21.42 -1.47 12.84
C LEU A 506 22.09 -0.33 12.07
N VAL A 507 23.33 -0.56 11.64
CA VAL A 507 24.08 0.35 10.75
C VAL A 507 23.71 0.06 9.30
N LEU A 508 23.30 1.10 8.58
CA LEU A 508 22.98 1.04 7.15
C LEU A 508 24.25 1.33 6.35
N ARG A 509 24.85 0.30 5.74
CA ARG A 509 25.99 0.50 4.82
C ARG A 509 25.55 1.18 3.54
N ASP A 510 26.39 2.04 2.97
CA ASP A 510 26.14 2.68 1.69
C ASP A 510 26.35 1.72 0.51
N LEU A 511 25.37 0.86 0.27
CA LEU A 511 25.39 -0.12 -0.81
C LEU A 511 24.29 0.17 -1.83
N GLY A 512 24.71 0.35 -3.09
CA GLY A 512 23.80 0.64 -4.21
C GLY A 512 23.28 2.06 -4.22
N GLY A 513 24.10 3.04 -3.80
CA GLY A 513 23.74 4.46 -3.75
C GLY A 513 22.67 4.79 -2.72
N LEU A 514 22.66 4.08 -1.58
CA LEU A 514 21.64 4.23 -0.56
C LEU A 514 21.70 5.63 0.05
N TYR A 515 22.89 6.14 0.34
CA TYR A 515 23.07 7.44 0.99
C TYR A 515 22.65 8.57 0.07
N ASP A 516 22.95 8.48 -1.22
CA ASP A 516 22.48 9.43 -2.21
C ASP A 516 20.95 9.49 -2.29
N GLN A 517 20.29 8.32 -2.26
CA GLN A 517 18.83 8.26 -2.27
C GLN A 517 18.23 8.82 -0.97
N ILE A 518 18.82 8.54 0.20
CA ILE A 518 18.39 9.13 1.48
C ILE A 518 18.56 10.65 1.45
N LYS A 519 19.73 11.14 1.06
CA LYS A 519 20.04 12.58 0.98
C LYS A 519 19.10 13.29 0.00
N LEU A 520 18.90 12.72 -1.18
CA LEU A 520 17.98 13.25 -2.18
C LEU A 520 16.54 13.26 -1.67
N TYR A 521 16.14 12.20 -0.96
CA TYR A 521 14.82 12.10 -0.37
C TYR A 521 14.60 13.18 0.68
N LEU A 522 15.45 13.25 1.69
CA LEU A 522 15.31 14.19 2.81
C LEU A 522 15.41 15.65 2.37
N ASN A 523 16.34 15.98 1.47
CA ASN A 523 16.62 17.38 1.14
C ASN A 523 15.72 17.95 0.03
N LYS A 524 15.23 17.11 -0.89
CA LYS A 524 14.48 17.60 -2.07
C LYS A 524 13.09 16.99 -2.18
N HIS A 525 12.95 15.68 -2.02
CA HIS A 525 11.68 15.01 -2.30
C HIS A 525 10.69 15.08 -1.13
N ARG A 526 11.13 14.86 0.09
CA ARG A 526 10.30 14.85 1.30
C ARG A 526 9.65 16.22 1.55
N PRO A 527 10.36 17.37 1.49
CA PRO A 527 9.72 18.69 1.56
C PRO A 527 8.66 18.89 0.47
N ARG A 528 8.91 18.36 -0.73
CA ARG A 528 7.96 18.45 -1.84
C ARG A 528 6.69 17.62 -1.63
N LEU A 529 6.80 16.48 -0.94
CA LEU A 529 5.64 15.65 -0.59
C LEU A 529 4.81 16.28 0.53
N LEU A 530 5.48 16.96 1.48
CA LEU A 530 4.83 17.69 2.58
C LEU A 530 4.03 18.90 2.07
N GLY A 531 4.56 19.61 1.08
CA GLY A 531 3.95 20.87 0.63
C GLY A 531 3.98 21.89 1.76
N THR A 532 2.82 22.40 2.16
CA THR A 532 2.66 23.37 3.25
C THR A 532 2.24 22.75 4.58
N MET A 533 2.08 21.42 4.65
CA MET A 533 1.66 20.77 5.89
C MET A 533 2.79 20.71 6.92
N PRO A 534 2.47 20.79 8.23
CA PRO A 534 3.43 20.57 9.29
C PRO A 534 4.14 19.23 9.16
N ASP A 535 5.44 19.23 9.41
CA ASP A 535 6.28 18.05 9.34
C ASP A 535 6.03 17.13 10.55
N PRO A 536 5.60 15.87 10.35
CA PRO A 536 5.39 14.93 11.45
C PRO A 536 6.69 14.34 12.04
N GLY A 537 7.86 14.66 11.49
CA GLY A 537 9.16 14.12 11.92
C GLY A 537 9.43 12.66 11.50
N THR A 538 8.44 11.95 10.97
CA THR A 538 8.60 10.57 10.47
C THR A 538 9.42 10.56 9.18
N PHE A 539 10.31 9.58 9.01
CA PHE A 539 11.11 9.42 7.81
C PHE A 539 10.23 9.41 6.56
N PHE A 540 9.20 8.56 6.52
CA PHE A 540 8.24 8.50 5.43
C PHE A 540 7.03 9.42 5.63
N VAL A 541 6.67 10.16 4.58
CA VAL A 541 5.50 11.05 4.54
C VAL A 541 4.64 10.80 3.30
N LYS A 542 3.33 11.04 3.43
CA LYS A 542 2.38 10.97 2.31
C LYS A 542 2.64 12.10 1.31
N THR A 543 2.26 11.88 0.05
CA THR A 543 2.01 13.00 -0.87
C THR A 543 0.76 13.74 -0.38
N VAL A 544 0.94 14.93 0.17
CA VAL A 544 -0.16 15.76 0.67
C VAL A 544 -1.04 16.22 -0.50
N LYS A 545 -2.34 16.07 -0.31
CA LYS A 545 -3.42 16.59 -1.17
C LYS A 545 -4.24 17.61 -0.39
N ALA A 546 -5.01 18.44 -1.09
CA ALA A 546 -5.90 19.44 -0.46
C ALA A 546 -6.85 18.84 0.61
N SER A 547 -7.27 17.59 0.45
CA SER A 547 -8.14 16.88 1.40
C SER A 547 -7.40 16.15 2.54
N SER A 548 -6.08 16.32 2.67
CA SER A 548 -5.28 15.55 3.63
C SER A 548 -5.32 16.17 5.01
N LYS A 549 -5.69 15.38 6.03
CA LYS A 549 -5.70 15.84 7.43
C LYS A 549 -4.33 15.77 8.11
N SER A 550 -3.42 14.95 7.59
CA SER A 550 -2.07 14.76 8.14
C SER A 550 -1.14 14.27 7.04
N ALA A 551 0.14 14.62 7.12
CA ALA A 551 1.19 14.09 6.25
C ALA A 551 1.73 12.73 6.71
N ALA A 552 1.53 12.35 7.98
CA ALA A 552 1.98 11.07 8.51
C ALA A 552 1.17 9.89 7.94
N TYR A 553 1.83 8.76 7.78
CA TYR A 553 1.16 7.51 7.41
C TYR A 553 0.47 6.88 8.63
N ASP A 554 -0.77 6.44 8.44
CA ASP A 554 -1.45 5.48 9.32
C ASP A 554 -1.25 4.04 8.78
N GLN A 555 -1.82 3.04 9.45
CA GLN A 555 -1.70 1.64 9.03
C GLN A 555 -2.22 1.38 7.62
N ASN A 556 -3.41 1.91 7.29
CA ASN A 556 -4.07 1.64 6.03
C ASN A 556 -3.37 2.34 4.87
N THR A 557 -3.05 3.63 5.05
CA THR A 557 -2.35 4.43 4.05
C THR A 557 -0.92 3.95 3.80
N PHE A 558 -0.21 3.44 4.81
CA PHE A 558 1.12 2.86 4.63
C PHE A 558 1.04 1.53 3.85
N TYR A 559 0.08 0.68 4.20
CA TYR A 559 -0.19 -0.56 3.48
C TYR A 559 -0.54 -0.30 2.02
N GLU A 560 -1.43 0.65 1.73
CA GLU A 560 -1.83 1.01 0.37
C GLU A 560 -0.67 1.61 -0.42
N ALA A 561 0.18 2.45 0.21
CA ALA A 561 1.37 2.99 -0.44
C ALA A 561 2.37 1.88 -0.82
N TRP A 562 2.55 0.89 0.05
CA TRP A 562 3.37 -0.28 -0.23
C TRP A 562 2.79 -1.11 -1.38
N ARG A 563 1.51 -1.46 -1.27
CA ARG A 563 0.78 -2.24 -2.26
C ARG A 563 0.83 -1.58 -3.64
N LEU A 564 0.67 -0.25 -3.71
CA LEU A 564 0.76 0.50 -4.96
C LEU A 564 2.16 0.42 -5.57
N ALA A 565 3.23 0.44 -4.76
CA ALA A 565 4.58 0.24 -5.25
C ALA A 565 4.74 -1.15 -5.87
N ILE A 566 4.22 -2.20 -5.22
CA ILE A 566 4.22 -3.57 -5.75
C ILE A 566 3.40 -3.69 -7.04
N GLN A 567 2.20 -3.12 -7.08
CA GLN A 567 1.37 -3.12 -8.29
C GLN A 567 2.06 -2.46 -9.47
N ARG A 568 2.78 -1.35 -9.22
CA ARG A 568 3.40 -0.54 -10.25
C ARG A 568 4.74 -1.07 -10.74
N TYR A 569 5.55 -1.63 -9.84
CA TYR A 569 6.94 -2.01 -10.12
C TYR A 569 7.26 -3.47 -9.81
N GLY A 570 6.52 -4.12 -8.91
CA GLY A 570 6.76 -5.50 -8.53
C GLY A 570 6.22 -6.49 -9.57
N ILE A 571 4.92 -6.39 -9.88
CA ILE A 571 4.21 -7.39 -10.68
C ILE A 571 4.56 -7.25 -12.16
N PHE A 572 5.15 -8.29 -12.76
CA PHE A 572 5.41 -8.31 -14.19
C PHE A 572 4.10 -8.39 -14.99
N ASN A 573 3.89 -7.40 -15.85
CA ASN A 573 2.76 -7.27 -16.75
C ASN A 573 3.21 -7.59 -18.20
N PRO A 574 2.78 -8.74 -18.75
CA PRO A 574 3.22 -9.21 -20.06
C PRO A 574 2.74 -8.30 -21.21
N TYR A 575 1.62 -7.60 -21.03
CA TYR A 575 1.08 -6.71 -22.07
C TYR A 575 1.85 -5.41 -22.20
N THR A 576 2.60 -5.02 -21.17
CA THR A 576 3.33 -3.73 -21.15
C THR A 576 4.84 -3.90 -21.05
N GLY A 577 5.34 -5.12 -20.78
CA GLY A 577 6.75 -5.40 -20.49
C GLY A 577 7.22 -4.68 -19.22
N ARG A 578 6.34 -4.50 -18.24
CA ARG A 578 6.58 -3.69 -17.03
C ARG A 578 6.53 -4.51 -15.77
N GLY A 579 7.31 -4.13 -14.76
CA GLY A 579 7.35 -4.81 -13.47
C GLY A 579 8.48 -5.83 -13.42
N ALA A 580 8.87 -6.23 -12.21
CA ALA A 580 10.10 -6.97 -11.98
C ALA A 580 9.94 -8.50 -12.01
N ILE A 581 8.84 -9.03 -11.46
CA ILE A 581 8.74 -10.46 -11.11
C ILE A 581 7.47 -11.08 -11.70
N LYS A 582 7.65 -12.17 -12.46
CA LYS A 582 6.55 -12.99 -13.01
C LYS A 582 5.87 -13.77 -11.89
N GLY A 583 4.54 -13.84 -11.91
CA GLY A 583 3.76 -14.58 -10.92
C GLY A 583 3.58 -13.87 -9.57
N LEU A 584 4.23 -12.72 -9.34
CA LEU A 584 4.05 -11.93 -8.13
C LEU A 584 2.62 -11.37 -8.05
N LEU A 585 2.04 -11.35 -6.85
CA LEU A 585 0.73 -10.75 -6.61
C LEU A 585 0.83 -9.55 -5.64
N PRO A 586 -0.20 -8.69 -5.58
CA PRO A 586 -0.25 -7.55 -4.68
C PRO A 586 -0.21 -8.00 -3.22
N HIS A 587 0.70 -7.39 -2.47
CA HIS A 587 0.97 -7.71 -1.08
C HIS A 587 1.43 -6.47 -0.30
N GLY A 588 1.50 -6.60 1.03
CA GLY A 588 1.85 -5.53 1.95
C GLY A 588 3.22 -5.69 2.60
N PRO A 589 3.60 -4.77 3.50
CA PRO A 589 4.92 -4.74 4.15
C PRO A 589 5.27 -5.99 4.95
N HIS A 590 4.27 -6.71 5.47
CA HIS A 590 4.54 -7.93 6.24
C HIS A 590 5.26 -9.00 5.42
N ASN A 591 4.95 -9.12 4.13
CA ASN A 591 5.54 -10.14 3.27
C ASN A 591 7.04 -9.94 2.99
N VAL A 592 7.59 -8.75 3.23
CA VAL A 592 9.04 -8.57 3.19
C VAL A 592 9.74 -9.28 4.35
N ARG A 593 9.09 -9.36 5.51
CA ARG A 593 9.61 -10.17 6.62
C ARG A 593 9.63 -11.64 6.26
N ASP A 594 8.59 -12.11 5.55
CA ASP A 594 8.56 -13.49 5.05
C ASP A 594 9.74 -13.78 4.11
N VAL A 595 10.02 -12.84 3.21
CA VAL A 595 11.15 -12.92 2.27
C VAL A 595 12.49 -12.95 3.01
N LEU A 596 12.68 -12.12 4.03
CA LEU A 596 13.92 -12.08 4.81
C LEU A 596 14.13 -13.36 5.61
N ALA A 597 13.11 -13.77 6.39
CA ALA A 597 13.19 -14.99 7.18
C ALA A 597 13.45 -16.21 6.29
N THR A 598 12.75 -16.32 5.16
CA THR A 598 12.93 -17.42 4.21
C THR A 598 14.30 -17.37 3.54
N HIS A 599 14.78 -16.19 3.14
CA HIS A 599 16.10 -16.07 2.53
C HIS A 599 17.21 -16.50 3.48
N VAL A 600 17.21 -15.97 4.71
CA VAL A 600 18.21 -16.36 5.72
C VAL A 600 18.10 -17.85 6.02
N LEU A 601 16.88 -18.37 6.20
CA LEU A 601 16.66 -19.79 6.46
C LEU A 601 17.19 -20.69 5.32
N LYS A 602 17.00 -20.30 4.05
CA LYS A 602 17.53 -21.05 2.90
C LYS A 602 19.05 -21.00 2.82
N GLN A 603 19.65 -19.87 3.16
CA GLN A 603 21.11 -19.68 3.06
C GLN A 603 21.85 -20.33 4.23
N THR A 604 21.27 -20.36 5.42
CA THR A 604 21.99 -20.75 6.66
C THR A 604 21.45 -22.03 7.28
N GLY A 605 20.23 -22.45 6.93
CA GLY A 605 19.53 -23.55 7.59
C GLY A 605 19.13 -23.27 9.04
N SER A 606 19.45 -22.08 9.59
CA SER A 606 19.28 -21.75 11.00
C SER A 606 18.00 -20.96 11.27
N TYR A 607 17.11 -21.55 12.08
CA TYR A 607 15.92 -20.85 12.56
C TYR A 607 16.25 -19.64 13.43
N GLU A 608 17.36 -19.69 14.18
CA GLU A 608 17.80 -18.61 15.05
C GLU A 608 18.28 -17.39 14.25
N GLN A 609 19.15 -17.60 13.26
CA GLN A 609 19.59 -16.50 12.41
C GLN A 609 18.42 -15.89 11.61
N ALA A 610 17.51 -16.73 11.13
CA ALA A 610 16.30 -16.27 10.46
C ALA A 610 15.37 -15.48 11.41
N SER A 611 15.32 -15.84 12.70
CA SER A 611 14.53 -15.11 13.69
C SER A 611 15.14 -13.74 14.01
N TYR A 612 16.48 -13.62 14.00
CA TYR A 612 17.17 -12.35 14.16
C TYR A 612 16.87 -11.36 13.03
N ALA A 613 16.81 -11.85 11.79
CA ALA A 613 16.49 -11.03 10.61
C ALA A 613 15.11 -10.36 10.69
N ILE A 614 14.19 -10.91 11.49
CA ILE A 614 12.84 -10.37 11.66
C ILE A 614 12.50 -10.03 13.12
N GLN A 615 13.46 -10.05 14.04
CA GLN A 615 13.25 -9.75 15.47
C GLN A 615 12.11 -10.59 16.05
N ASP A 616 12.15 -11.92 15.85
CA ASP A 616 11.17 -12.88 16.34
C ASP A 616 11.86 -14.08 17.02
N THR A 617 11.09 -15.06 17.50
CA THR A 617 11.66 -16.26 18.14
C THR A 617 11.92 -17.41 17.15
N PRO A 618 12.92 -18.27 17.38
CA PRO A 618 13.20 -19.42 16.51
C PRO A 618 12.00 -20.36 16.35
N GLU A 619 11.21 -20.58 17.41
CA GLU A 619 10.02 -21.45 17.39
C GLU A 619 8.94 -20.89 16.45
N THR A 620 8.77 -19.57 16.48
CA THR A 620 7.86 -18.87 15.57
C THR A 620 8.32 -19.05 14.12
N VAL A 621 9.61 -18.92 13.86
CA VAL A 621 10.17 -19.12 12.51
C VAL A 621 9.99 -20.57 12.05
N ALA A 622 10.31 -21.55 12.90
CA ALA A 622 10.17 -22.97 12.57
C ALA A 622 8.72 -23.32 12.20
N LYS A 623 7.75 -22.82 12.98
CA LYS A 623 6.32 -23.02 12.73
C LYS A 623 5.85 -22.43 11.40
N HIS A 624 6.34 -21.24 11.04
CA HIS A 624 5.81 -20.49 9.90
C HIS A 624 6.59 -20.70 8.59
N TYR A 625 7.91 -20.89 8.65
CA TYR A 625 8.79 -20.94 7.47
C TYR A 625 9.50 -22.28 7.29
N GLY A 626 9.35 -23.23 8.22
CA GLY A 626 10.04 -24.53 8.16
C GLY A 626 9.84 -25.29 6.84
N ARG A 627 8.72 -25.07 6.14
CA ARG A 627 8.43 -25.66 4.83
C ARG A 627 9.34 -25.20 3.69
N PHE A 628 10.04 -24.08 3.85
CA PHE A 628 10.95 -23.52 2.83
C PHE A 628 12.41 -23.91 3.06
N LEU A 629 12.68 -24.71 4.08
CA LEU A 629 14.01 -25.22 4.36
C LEU A 629 14.47 -26.09 3.18
N PRO A 630 15.73 -25.96 2.70
CA PRO A 630 16.26 -26.81 1.65
C PRO A 630 16.13 -28.29 2.02
N ARG A 631 15.76 -29.14 1.05
CA ARG A 631 15.57 -30.59 1.27
C ARG A 631 16.87 -31.29 1.66
N ASP A 632 18.01 -30.74 1.26
CA ASP A 632 19.32 -31.30 1.52
C ASP A 632 20.05 -30.54 2.64
N LYS A 633 19.69 -30.82 3.90
CA LYS A 633 20.37 -30.26 5.07
C LYS A 633 21.82 -30.73 5.17
N ALA A 634 22.13 -31.92 4.63
CA ALA A 634 23.46 -32.51 4.65
C ALA A 634 24.42 -31.73 3.75
N ALA A 635 23.97 -31.24 2.59
CA ALA A 635 24.76 -30.38 1.72
C ALA A 635 25.13 -29.03 2.38
N LEU A 636 24.22 -28.41 3.13
CA LEU A 636 24.51 -27.17 3.88
C LEU A 636 25.54 -27.41 5.00
N ALA A 637 25.40 -28.53 5.74
CA ALA A 637 26.38 -28.92 6.74
C ALA A 637 27.74 -29.21 6.10
N ALA A 638 27.76 -29.89 4.96
CA ALA A 638 28.98 -30.18 4.20
C ALA A 638 29.69 -28.91 3.73
N GLN A 639 28.97 -27.86 3.30
CA GLN A 639 29.61 -26.58 2.94
C GLN A 639 30.33 -25.91 4.12
N VAL A 640 29.76 -25.97 5.32
CA VAL A 640 30.40 -25.43 6.53
C VAL A 640 31.62 -26.27 6.92
N LEU A 641 31.51 -27.60 6.83
CA LEU A 641 32.63 -28.51 7.10
C LEU A 641 33.74 -28.35 6.06
N ASN A 642 33.40 -28.16 4.78
CA ASN A 642 34.35 -28.01 3.67
C ASN A 642 35.14 -26.70 3.76
N LYS A 643 34.56 -25.61 4.27
CA LYS A 643 35.31 -24.36 4.51
C LYS A 643 36.54 -24.54 5.40
N VAL A 644 36.47 -25.44 6.38
CA VAL A 644 37.63 -25.77 7.23
C VAL A 644 38.78 -26.38 6.44
N TRP A 645 38.47 -27.05 5.33
CA TRP A 645 39.44 -27.65 4.42
C TRP A 645 39.86 -26.71 3.28
N GLU A 646 39.10 -25.65 3.00
CA GLU A 646 39.44 -24.62 1.99
C GLU A 646 40.29 -23.49 2.58
N ASP A 647 40.14 -23.20 3.87
CA ASP A 647 40.91 -22.20 4.60
C ASP A 647 42.24 -22.75 5.19
N ALA A 648 42.55 -24.03 4.94
CA ALA A 648 43.78 -24.74 5.30
C ALA A 648 44.69 -24.90 4.08
#